data_AF-A0A4R0UM59-F1
#
_entry.id   AF-A0A4R0UM59-F1
#
_cell.length_a   1.000
_cell.length_b   1.000
_cell.length_c   1.000
_cell.angle_alpha   90.00
_cell.angle_beta   90.00
_cell.angle_gamma   90.00
#
_symmetry.space_group_name_H-M   'P 1'
#
loop_
_entity.id
_entity.type
_entity.pdbx_description
1 polymer ?
#
loop_
_entity_poly.entity_id
_entity_poly.type
_entity_poly.pdbx_seq_one_letter_code
_entity_poly.pdbx_strand_id
1 'polypeptide(L)'
;MVEKKRFDGSDAMDTTGMLRALRARATASGAVRGVTAAMASVAAMAMLGAVCVTPASALADVNADADASGVRSATSATRPVANGVTVADETAADAMPDNPDAELPDKVSAEISDDATVVSEQYAATPEGELKDIETGETVTDPKIVGTESKQPDPLAKTDGESFIPVSAADVKEKVAANGGDVNAVSSKTRAANASVKLAALQNNEYGAHWGTYNGTQAFFDARNNLFAQQAKGVIDVSAWQNTIDWQAVKNAGVEGAIIRLSYGWGNGFDVQAKRNISECKRLGIPFGVYVFSYAESAADGASEGADVVNLLRQAGVNPGDLSYPVFYDLENWTYTGHRSPTSPSVYDGIVNSWYGKLQAAGYNNLSVYSYTSYLNSALNSSNIHGKTRWIAQYGSTMQYTAFPTNDRGWQYTSGGSINGISGRVDMNAFGNWEYQAGYDVRGLEKLSLPKGTFYVDAVKRLKSSLLIENGSSSAGAVARLQSGTQDAMKFQFIPQSDGSYEIVNVTSGLALDVKGGNAVVGAAIQQWTRNNTSAQRWWLRVANEGGVYIQSVLGNWVLDLTGGNTADGTQVQLYAPNDSEAQRFVITDASAVMPEGSTRLASSGQSAMTLGVADGSYDDGAKLEVQDWSNADSQLFRFSRVGNGLVEIRSVNSGKLVEVASGTMTNGARIQQWPSNGSLAQRWSLRDAGNGNVGLVNAKSGRAIDVTGGNIAAGTAVQLYGWNGTAAQSWKTSVAESKRGGLSRLAGATRYETADAIAATGFKQSDWVVIASGESFPDALSASALAGALDAPVLLSRPDAVSDALAARIKALGAKRAVLVGSESVLSSSLASQVKDLVSEHEVRRLGGANRYDTSLSVLRDAPGKLGFEKWSDTVIVASGEGPYDALSASPVAYRLQAPVVLTGTDGLDKDMVKELRAAGFKSALLIGGENVMPVKVESQLKSLSLTRLAGANRYDTSAEVVDYALRKKILKVDGVVLASGENYPDALAGGALAGSTGNVLALVNGADARSVALAAAAQSDGNTTIAYVLGGTRVFGQWTAERIAAKLNKHIQ
;
A
#
# COMPACT_ATOMS: atom_id res chain seq x y z
N MET A 1 -45.99 27.70 40.54
CA MET A 1 -47.40 27.25 40.48
C MET A 1 -47.40 25.73 40.59
N VAL A 2 -48.13 25.21 41.59
CA VAL A 2 -48.69 23.84 41.74
C VAL A 2 -47.66 22.68 41.73
N GLU A 3 -47.07 22.35 42.89
CA GLU A 3 -47.45 21.30 43.90
C GLU A 3 -46.84 19.91 43.60
N LYS A 4 -45.78 19.51 44.31
CA LYS A 4 -45.75 18.75 45.60
C LYS A 4 -46.37 17.34 45.54
N LYS A 5 -45.52 16.30 45.67
CA LYS A 5 -45.41 15.49 46.89
C LYS A 5 -44.26 14.46 46.84
N ARG A 6 -43.54 14.40 47.96
CA ARG A 6 -42.55 13.38 48.37
C ARG A 6 -43.22 12.03 48.63
N PHE A 7 -42.44 10.94 48.52
CA PHE A 7 -42.44 9.85 49.50
C PHE A 7 -41.05 9.21 49.58
N ASP A 8 -40.52 9.17 50.80
CA ASP A 8 -39.37 8.36 51.26
C ASP A 8 -39.75 6.87 51.33
N GLY A 9 -38.75 5.97 51.36
CA GLY A 9 -38.91 4.66 51.97
C GLY A 9 -38.09 3.52 51.36
N SER A 10 -37.06 3.13 52.10
CA SER A 10 -36.30 1.87 52.08
C SER A 10 -37.10 0.59 51.74
N ASP A 11 -36.53 -0.30 50.93
CA ASP A 11 -36.05 -1.63 51.39
C ASP A 11 -35.55 -2.49 50.23
N ALA A 12 -34.52 -3.29 50.54
CA ALA A 12 -33.83 -4.21 49.66
C ALA A 12 -34.74 -5.34 49.16
N MET A 13 -34.67 -5.68 47.87
CA MET A 13 -35.12 -6.97 47.37
C MET A 13 -34.21 -7.50 46.24
N ASP A 14 -33.46 -8.53 46.65
CA ASP A 14 -33.00 -9.71 45.91
C ASP A 14 -33.63 -9.93 44.52
N THR A 15 -32.83 -9.77 43.47
CA THR A 15 -33.17 -10.15 42.09
C THR A 15 -32.48 -11.45 41.69
N THR A 16 -32.88 -12.55 42.33
CA THR A 16 -32.61 -13.91 41.85
C THR A 16 -33.93 -14.61 41.53
N GLY A 17 -34.65 -14.16 40.49
CA GLY A 17 -35.98 -14.73 40.25
C GLY A 17 -36.78 -14.18 39.08
N MET A 18 -36.22 -14.03 37.88
CA MET A 18 -37.06 -13.80 36.69
C MET A 18 -36.37 -14.21 35.38
N LEU A 19 -36.17 -15.52 35.18
CA LEU A 19 -35.88 -16.10 33.86
C LEU A 19 -36.45 -17.53 33.73
N ARG A 20 -37.67 -17.71 34.25
CA ARG A 20 -38.51 -18.90 34.04
C ARG A 20 -39.94 -18.47 33.67
N ALA A 21 -40.11 -17.98 32.45
CA ALA A 21 -41.41 -18.00 31.76
C ALA A 21 -41.20 -17.66 30.27
N LEU A 22 -41.30 -18.69 29.41
CA LEU A 22 -41.80 -18.68 28.02
C LEU A 22 -41.10 -19.75 27.17
N ARG A 23 -41.58 -21.00 27.30
CA ARG A 23 -41.52 -22.04 26.28
C ARG A 23 -42.85 -22.79 26.29
N ALA A 24 -43.66 -22.66 25.24
CA ALA A 24 -44.50 -23.73 24.67
C ALA A 24 -45.35 -23.27 23.46
N ARG A 25 -45.37 -24.13 22.41
CA ARG A 25 -46.24 -24.20 21.20
C ARG A 25 -45.88 -23.24 20.05
N ALA A 26 -45.81 -23.64 18.78
CA ALA A 26 -46.46 -24.78 18.09
C ALA A 26 -45.63 -25.34 16.91
N THR A 27 -45.88 -26.60 16.58
CA THR A 27 -45.44 -27.34 15.38
C THR A 27 -46.54 -27.36 14.30
N ALA A 28 -46.07 -27.42 13.04
CA ALA A 28 -46.56 -28.23 11.90
C ALA A 28 -47.18 -27.54 10.65
N SER A 29 -46.81 -28.15 9.50
CA SER A 29 -47.22 -27.96 8.08
C SER A 29 -46.48 -26.87 7.30
N GLY A 30 -45.83 -27.09 6.16
CA GLY A 30 -45.61 -28.23 5.25
C GLY A 30 -44.78 -27.66 4.07
N ALA A 31 -43.63 -28.24 3.71
CA ALA A 31 -43.44 -29.31 2.72
C ALA A 31 -42.81 -28.81 1.38
N VAL A 32 -41.72 -29.48 1.00
CA VAL A 32 -41.23 -29.80 -0.37
C VAL A 32 -40.09 -28.96 -1.01
N ARG A 33 -38.98 -29.71 -1.28
CA ARG A 33 -37.87 -29.56 -2.26
C ARG A 33 -36.89 -28.39 -2.03
N GLY A 34 -35.56 -28.56 -2.04
CA GLY A 34 -34.69 -29.63 -2.52
C GLY A 34 -33.55 -29.00 -3.34
N VAL A 35 -32.33 -29.54 -3.18
CA VAL A 35 -31.12 -29.39 -4.02
C VAL A 35 -30.05 -28.38 -3.55
N THR A 36 -28.90 -28.99 -3.26
CA THR A 36 -27.50 -28.54 -3.12
C THR A 36 -26.96 -27.70 -4.28
N ALA A 37 -26.08 -26.73 -3.99
CA ALA A 37 -24.71 -26.61 -4.54
C ALA A 37 -24.13 -25.19 -4.42
N ALA A 38 -22.80 -25.15 -4.33
CA ALA A 38 -21.92 -23.99 -4.30
C ALA A 38 -22.00 -23.09 -5.55
N MET A 39 -21.59 -21.82 -5.42
CA MET A 39 -20.44 -21.22 -6.13
C MET A 39 -20.45 -19.69 -6.12
N ALA A 40 -19.23 -19.16 -5.95
CA ALA A 40 -18.59 -18.08 -6.71
C ALA A 40 -19.38 -16.80 -7.07
N SER A 41 -18.86 -15.70 -6.55
CA SER A 41 -19.02 -14.32 -6.98
C SER A 41 -18.28 -14.02 -8.29
N VAL A 42 -19.00 -13.61 -9.35
CA VAL A 42 -18.55 -12.70 -10.44
C VAL A 42 -19.78 -11.94 -11.00
N ALA A 43 -19.58 -10.66 -11.32
CA ALA A 43 -20.58 -9.68 -11.76
C ALA A 43 -20.95 -9.73 -13.27
N ALA A 44 -22.17 -9.27 -13.63
CA ALA A 44 -22.47 -8.17 -14.58
C ALA A 44 -23.86 -8.28 -15.29
N MET A 45 -24.62 -7.16 -15.27
CA MET A 45 -25.59 -6.59 -16.27
C MET A 45 -26.80 -7.44 -16.77
N ALA A 46 -28.02 -6.96 -17.09
CA ALA A 46 -28.61 -5.63 -17.32
C ALA A 46 -30.18 -5.66 -17.44
N MET A 47 -30.81 -4.50 -17.16
CA MET A 47 -31.94 -3.80 -17.84
C MET A 47 -33.43 -4.27 -17.85
N LEU A 48 -34.32 -3.31 -17.47
CA LEU A 48 -35.53 -2.73 -18.14
C LEU A 48 -36.70 -2.53 -17.15
N GLY A 49 -37.16 -1.30 -16.83
CA GLY A 49 -38.04 -0.36 -17.59
C GLY A 49 -39.18 0.07 -16.62
N ALA A 50 -39.84 1.23 -16.62
CA ALA A 50 -40.18 2.26 -17.61
C ALA A 50 -40.65 3.56 -16.87
N VAL A 51 -40.29 4.78 -17.31
CA VAL A 51 -41.03 5.75 -18.17
C VAL A 51 -42.01 6.70 -17.48
N CYS A 52 -41.82 8.02 -17.73
CA CYS A 52 -42.85 9.02 -18.07
C CYS A 52 -42.20 10.14 -18.93
N VAL A 53 -43.01 10.87 -19.69
CA VAL A 53 -42.78 11.36 -21.07
C VAL A 53 -43.08 12.87 -21.20
N THR A 54 -42.12 13.62 -21.80
CA THR A 54 -42.18 14.79 -22.76
C THR A 54 -42.98 16.08 -22.38
N PRO A 55 -42.89 17.24 -23.13
CA PRO A 55 -42.33 17.46 -24.48
C PRO A 55 -41.51 18.73 -24.78
N ALA A 56 -40.91 18.67 -25.97
CA ALA A 56 -40.20 19.71 -26.70
C ALA A 56 -41.12 20.63 -27.52
N SER A 57 -40.60 21.78 -27.94
CA SER A 57 -41.08 22.58 -29.08
C SER A 57 -39.88 23.21 -29.79
N ALA A 58 -39.95 23.26 -31.11
CA ALA A 58 -38.93 23.70 -32.06
C ALA A 58 -39.35 24.99 -32.79
N LEU A 59 -38.48 25.45 -33.70
CA LEU A 59 -38.59 26.47 -34.77
C LEU A 59 -38.03 27.85 -34.40
N ALA A 60 -37.41 28.65 -35.28
CA ALA A 60 -36.63 28.53 -36.51
C ALA A 60 -36.34 29.98 -36.97
N ASP A 61 -35.23 30.15 -37.69
CA ASP A 61 -35.00 31.10 -38.80
C ASP A 61 -34.44 32.54 -38.64
N VAL A 62 -33.63 32.83 -39.68
CA VAL A 62 -33.08 34.07 -40.29
C VAL A 62 -31.97 34.85 -39.54
N ASN A 63 -30.83 35.23 -40.14
CA ASN A 63 -30.62 35.69 -41.52
C ASN A 63 -29.13 35.59 -41.98
N ALA A 64 -28.94 35.59 -43.30
CA ALA A 64 -27.68 35.53 -44.04
C ALA A 64 -27.03 36.90 -44.32
N ASP A 65 -25.73 36.84 -44.63
CA ASP A 65 -24.87 37.65 -45.53
C ASP A 65 -24.82 39.19 -45.47
N ALA A 66 -23.59 39.73 -45.34
CA ALA A 66 -22.89 40.47 -46.41
C ALA A 66 -21.77 41.41 -45.89
N ASP A 67 -20.53 41.05 -46.21
CA ASP A 67 -19.51 41.82 -46.95
C ASP A 67 -18.98 43.22 -46.54
N ALA A 68 -17.66 43.33 -46.76
CA ALA A 68 -16.85 44.48 -47.14
C ALA A 68 -16.56 45.68 -46.19
N SER A 69 -15.29 45.72 -45.79
CA SER A 69 -14.37 46.88 -45.88
C SER A 69 -14.54 48.10 -44.94
N GLY A 70 -13.47 48.45 -44.21
CA GLY A 70 -13.43 49.62 -43.33
C GLY A 70 -12.04 49.94 -42.78
N VAL A 71 -11.18 50.42 -43.67
CA VAL A 71 -9.83 50.99 -43.52
C VAL A 71 -9.62 52.00 -42.35
N ARG A 72 -8.37 52.04 -41.83
CA ARG A 72 -7.67 53.06 -40.98
C ARG A 72 -8.06 53.10 -39.50
N SER A 73 -7.17 53.31 -38.52
CA SER A 73 -5.88 54.03 -38.50
C SER A 73 -5.05 53.56 -37.32
N ALA A 74 -3.75 53.37 -37.53
CA ALA A 74 -2.76 53.37 -36.47
C ALA A 74 -2.65 54.77 -35.85
N THR A 75 -2.60 54.86 -34.53
CA THR A 75 -2.05 56.02 -33.81
C THR A 75 -1.07 55.55 -32.75
N SER A 76 0.11 56.17 -32.83
CA SER A 76 1.34 55.99 -32.08
C SER A 76 1.22 56.29 -30.59
N ALA A 77 1.95 55.54 -29.75
CA ALA A 77 2.60 56.06 -28.54
C ALA A 77 3.68 55.10 -27.98
N THR A 78 4.94 55.42 -28.32
CA THR A 78 6.15 55.47 -27.45
C THR A 78 6.73 54.24 -26.73
N ARG A 79 8.02 53.99 -27.04
CA ARG A 79 9.02 53.13 -26.36
C ARG A 79 9.38 53.62 -24.95
N PRO A 80 10.08 52.82 -24.13
CA PRO A 80 11.54 52.99 -24.07
C PRO A 80 12.34 51.68 -24.15
N VAL A 81 13.63 51.86 -24.49
CA VAL A 81 14.62 50.86 -24.90
C VAL A 81 15.42 50.36 -23.69
N ALA A 82 15.74 49.06 -23.64
CA ALA A 82 17.01 48.58 -23.09
C ALA A 82 17.38 47.18 -23.64
N ASN A 83 18.62 47.10 -24.11
CA ASN A 83 19.43 45.93 -24.51
C ASN A 83 19.11 45.23 -25.83
N GLY A 84 19.91 45.58 -26.83
CA GLY A 84 19.89 45.06 -28.17
C GLY A 84 20.31 43.60 -28.25
N VAL A 85 19.46 42.84 -28.91
CA VAL A 85 19.86 41.88 -29.93
C VAL A 85 19.01 42.24 -31.14
N THR A 86 19.60 42.88 -32.14
CA THR A 86 19.05 42.84 -33.49
C THR A 86 19.17 41.39 -33.93
N VAL A 87 18.07 40.64 -33.84
CA VAL A 87 17.98 39.34 -34.52
C VAL A 87 17.90 39.71 -36.00
N ALA A 88 19.00 39.49 -36.70
CA ALA A 88 19.02 39.56 -38.15
C ALA A 88 18.03 38.52 -38.66
N ASP A 89 17.07 38.96 -39.47
CA ASP A 89 16.24 38.11 -40.31
C ASP A 89 17.11 37.68 -41.51
N GLU A 90 18.23 37.01 -41.22
CA GLU A 90 19.09 36.43 -42.23
C GLU A 90 18.68 34.97 -42.36
N THR A 91 17.69 34.74 -43.22
CA THR A 91 17.64 33.50 -43.99
C THR A 91 19.05 33.25 -44.53
N ALA A 92 19.63 32.07 -44.28
CA ALA A 92 20.80 31.66 -45.05
C ALA A 92 20.44 31.91 -46.52
N ALA A 93 21.16 32.84 -47.17
CA ALA A 93 20.78 33.36 -48.47
C ALA A 93 20.52 32.19 -49.43
N ASP A 94 21.33 31.13 -49.32
CA ASP A 94 21.34 29.98 -50.21
C ASP A 94 20.47 28.78 -49.76
N ALA A 95 19.52 28.95 -48.82
CA ALA A 95 18.66 27.85 -48.34
C ALA A 95 17.20 27.93 -48.87
N MET A 96 16.61 26.76 -49.14
CA MET A 96 15.21 26.63 -49.54
C MET A 96 14.26 27.29 -48.52
N PRO A 97 13.11 27.85 -48.95
CA PRO A 97 12.06 28.27 -48.02
C PRO A 97 11.68 27.12 -47.07
N ASP A 98 11.47 27.42 -45.80
CA ASP A 98 11.09 26.50 -44.71
C ASP A 98 11.99 25.26 -44.49
N ASN A 99 13.09 25.13 -45.22
CA ASN A 99 14.01 23.99 -45.19
C ASN A 99 15.47 24.48 -45.12
N PRO A 100 16.00 24.75 -43.91
CA PRO A 100 17.33 25.35 -43.74
C PRO A 100 18.47 24.48 -44.26
N ASP A 101 18.28 23.18 -44.09
CA ASP A 101 19.25 22.13 -44.35
C ASP A 101 19.25 21.71 -45.82
N ALA A 102 18.33 22.28 -46.62
CA ALA A 102 18.14 22.01 -48.02
C ALA A 102 18.67 23.17 -48.87
N GLU A 103 19.61 22.89 -49.76
CA GLU A 103 20.23 23.92 -50.59
C GLU A 103 19.24 24.48 -51.63
N LEU A 104 19.24 25.80 -51.82
CA LEU A 104 18.49 26.46 -52.88
C LEU A 104 19.11 26.06 -54.24
N PRO A 105 18.31 25.70 -55.27
CA PRO A 105 18.84 25.36 -56.58
C PRO A 105 19.43 26.60 -57.27
N ASP A 106 20.43 26.40 -58.13
CA ASP A 106 21.08 27.52 -58.82
C ASP A 106 20.16 28.16 -59.88
N LYS A 107 19.12 27.42 -60.29
CA LYS A 107 18.09 27.83 -61.27
C LYS A 107 16.81 27.00 -61.13
N VAL A 108 15.69 27.50 -61.66
CA VAL A 108 14.41 26.75 -61.75
C VAL A 108 13.97 26.70 -63.22
N SER A 109 13.61 25.51 -63.72
CA SER A 109 13.16 25.32 -65.09
C SER A 109 11.83 26.03 -65.35
N ALA A 110 11.67 26.61 -66.55
CA ALA A 110 10.43 27.24 -67.00
C ALA A 110 9.25 26.24 -67.11
N GLU A 111 9.55 24.94 -67.18
CA GLU A 111 8.57 23.84 -67.21
C GLU A 111 7.97 23.52 -65.83
N ILE A 112 8.48 24.15 -64.76
CA ILE A 112 7.91 24.12 -63.42
C ILE A 112 6.97 25.31 -63.28
N SER A 113 5.67 25.08 -63.17
CA SER A 113 4.66 26.12 -62.98
C SER A 113 4.71 26.71 -61.56
N ASP A 114 4.18 27.92 -61.36
CA ASP A 114 4.20 28.60 -60.05
C ASP A 114 3.30 27.91 -59.00
N ASP A 115 2.31 27.14 -59.46
CA ASP A 115 1.43 26.31 -58.64
C ASP A 115 1.97 24.89 -58.38
N ALA A 116 3.17 24.57 -58.89
CA ALA A 116 3.88 23.35 -58.53
C ALA A 116 4.34 23.39 -57.07
N THR A 117 4.44 22.21 -56.45
CA THR A 117 4.95 22.04 -55.08
C THR A 117 6.34 21.42 -55.14
N VAL A 118 7.33 22.12 -54.61
CA VAL A 118 8.68 21.56 -54.42
C VAL A 118 8.64 20.61 -53.24
N VAL A 119 9.14 19.38 -53.47
CA VAL A 119 9.02 18.24 -52.53
C VAL A 119 10.37 17.63 -52.15
N SER A 120 11.46 18.12 -52.74
CA SER A 120 12.86 17.90 -52.34
C SER A 120 13.77 18.96 -52.96
N GLU A 121 15.07 18.95 -52.65
CA GLU A 121 16.07 19.80 -53.32
C GLU A 121 16.09 19.64 -54.85
N GLN A 122 15.72 18.45 -55.33
CA GLN A 122 15.85 18.07 -56.74
C GLN A 122 14.52 18.07 -57.49
N TYR A 123 13.39 17.95 -56.80
CA TYR A 123 12.12 17.61 -57.45
C TYR A 123 10.96 18.54 -57.06
N ALA A 124 10.15 18.87 -58.06
CA ALA A 124 8.87 19.55 -57.91
C ALA A 124 7.73 18.71 -58.50
N ALA A 125 6.63 18.60 -57.78
CA ALA A 125 5.40 17.96 -58.22
C ALA A 125 4.47 18.99 -58.87
N THR A 126 4.03 18.73 -60.10
CA THR A 126 3.06 19.58 -60.80
C THR A 126 1.65 19.41 -60.21
N PRO A 127 0.72 20.35 -60.45
CA PRO A 127 -0.69 20.20 -60.08
C PRO A 127 -1.34 18.93 -60.67
N GLU A 128 -0.87 18.49 -61.83
CA GLU A 128 -1.32 17.27 -62.52
C GLU A 128 -0.75 15.98 -61.93
N GLY A 129 0.20 16.08 -60.99
CA GLY A 129 0.79 14.94 -60.28
C GLY A 129 2.08 14.39 -60.89
N GLU A 130 2.66 15.07 -61.89
CA GLU A 130 3.95 14.68 -62.46
C GLU A 130 5.10 15.16 -61.57
N LEU A 131 6.05 14.29 -61.27
CA LEU A 131 7.29 14.69 -60.59
C LEU A 131 8.30 15.13 -61.65
N LYS A 132 8.80 16.35 -61.54
CA LYS A 132 9.80 16.93 -62.44
C LYS A 132 11.05 17.32 -61.68
N ASP A 133 12.20 17.16 -62.32
CA ASP A 133 13.46 17.73 -61.84
C ASP A 133 13.39 19.27 -61.90
N ILE A 134 13.71 19.93 -60.79
CA ILE A 134 13.45 21.36 -60.60
C ILE A 134 14.35 22.23 -61.49
N GLU A 135 15.56 21.78 -61.80
CA GLU A 135 16.54 22.55 -62.59
C GLU A 135 16.42 22.28 -64.10
N THR A 136 16.00 21.07 -64.49
CA THR A 136 15.93 20.63 -65.89
C THR A 136 14.51 20.63 -66.45
N GLY A 137 13.50 20.45 -65.60
CA GLY A 137 12.09 20.29 -66.01
C GLY A 137 11.76 18.90 -66.58
N GLU A 138 12.71 17.96 -66.59
CA GLU A 138 12.48 16.60 -67.07
C GLU A 138 11.58 15.82 -66.12
N THR A 139 10.61 15.07 -66.66
CA THR A 139 9.72 14.21 -65.87
C THR A 139 10.49 13.01 -65.32
N VAL A 140 10.47 12.85 -64.00
CA VAL A 140 11.05 11.72 -63.29
C VAL A 140 10.15 10.50 -63.45
N THR A 141 10.72 9.38 -63.88
CA THR A 141 9.98 8.14 -64.16
C THR A 141 10.50 6.92 -63.41
N ASP A 142 11.52 7.06 -62.55
CA ASP A 142 12.04 5.94 -61.76
C ASP A 142 10.94 5.42 -60.82
N PRO A 143 10.46 4.17 -60.98
CA PRO A 143 9.36 3.63 -60.18
C PRO A 143 9.70 3.49 -58.69
N LYS A 144 10.97 3.61 -58.29
CA LYS A 144 11.35 3.69 -56.86
C LYS A 144 11.06 5.06 -56.26
N ILE A 145 11.06 6.11 -57.07
CA ILE A 145 10.86 7.50 -56.66
C ILE A 145 9.39 7.88 -56.84
N VAL A 146 8.81 7.60 -58.00
CA VAL A 146 7.43 8.00 -58.33
C VAL A 146 6.38 6.89 -58.14
N GLY A 147 6.80 5.68 -57.74
CA GLY A 147 5.91 4.54 -57.60
C GLY A 147 5.32 4.07 -58.92
N THR A 148 4.26 3.27 -58.83
CA THR A 148 3.47 2.81 -59.99
C THR A 148 1.99 3.07 -59.70
N GLU A 149 1.14 3.03 -60.74
CA GLU A 149 -0.31 3.22 -60.59
C GLU A 149 -0.94 2.31 -59.52
N SER A 150 -0.38 1.12 -59.28
CA SER A 150 -0.91 0.18 -58.28
C SER A 150 -0.09 0.06 -57.00
N LYS A 151 1.02 0.81 -56.86
CA LYS A 151 1.91 0.70 -55.70
C LYS A 151 2.62 2.00 -55.36
N GLN A 152 2.44 2.44 -54.12
CA GLN A 152 3.05 3.66 -53.59
C GLN A 152 4.57 3.52 -53.38
N PRO A 153 5.37 4.56 -53.64
CA PRO A 153 6.79 4.59 -53.31
C PRO A 153 7.01 4.87 -51.81
N ASP A 154 8.24 4.64 -51.33
CA ASP A 154 8.65 5.18 -50.03
C ASP A 154 8.64 6.71 -50.11
N PRO A 155 7.90 7.43 -49.23
CA PRO A 155 7.76 8.88 -49.31
C PRO A 155 9.08 9.65 -49.17
N LEU A 156 10.10 9.04 -48.56
CA LEU A 156 11.43 9.65 -48.39
C LEU A 156 12.40 9.30 -49.54
N ALA A 157 11.99 8.51 -50.53
CA ALA A 157 12.86 8.19 -51.67
C ALA A 157 13.20 9.41 -52.53
N LYS A 158 12.29 10.40 -52.59
CA LYS A 158 12.47 11.66 -53.33
C LYS A 158 13.46 12.62 -52.64
N THR A 159 13.78 12.38 -51.38
CA THR A 159 14.67 13.21 -50.54
C THR A 159 15.94 12.48 -50.10
N ASP A 160 16.18 11.26 -50.62
CA ASP A 160 17.28 10.38 -50.17
C ASP A 160 17.29 10.14 -48.65
N GLY A 161 16.10 10.10 -48.04
CA GLY A 161 15.93 9.84 -46.60
C GLY A 161 15.87 11.06 -45.70
N GLU A 162 16.10 12.26 -46.25
CA GLU A 162 16.05 13.52 -45.50
C GLU A 162 14.61 14.06 -45.40
N SER A 163 14.27 14.69 -44.28
CA SER A 163 12.96 15.34 -44.12
C SER A 163 12.92 16.68 -44.86
N PHE A 164 11.80 16.93 -45.54
CA PHE A 164 11.62 18.12 -46.37
C PHE A 164 10.16 18.62 -46.25
N ILE A 165 9.97 19.84 -45.76
CA ILE A 165 8.67 20.52 -45.72
C ILE A 165 8.34 20.99 -47.15
N PRO A 166 7.23 20.52 -47.76
CA PRO A 166 6.86 20.98 -49.10
C PRO A 166 6.64 22.49 -49.19
N VAL A 167 7.17 23.12 -50.24
CA VAL A 167 7.08 24.58 -50.47
C VAL A 167 6.61 24.92 -51.87
N SER A 168 6.07 26.12 -52.07
CA SER A 168 5.62 26.55 -53.41
C SER A 168 6.82 26.79 -54.34
N ALA A 169 6.70 26.36 -55.60
CA ALA A 169 7.67 26.70 -56.63
C ALA A 169 7.78 28.22 -56.87
N ALA A 170 6.73 29.00 -56.60
CA ALA A 170 6.77 30.46 -56.67
C ALA A 170 7.73 31.05 -55.63
N ASP A 171 7.65 30.59 -54.37
CA ASP A 171 8.52 31.07 -53.28
C ASP A 171 9.99 30.70 -53.52
N VAL A 172 10.23 29.52 -54.11
CA VAL A 172 11.58 29.08 -54.51
C VAL A 172 12.11 29.95 -55.64
N LYS A 173 11.33 30.22 -56.68
CA LYS A 173 11.73 31.11 -57.79
C LYS A 173 12.04 32.52 -57.32
N GLU A 174 11.24 33.05 -56.38
CA GLU A 174 11.49 34.37 -55.79
C GLU A 174 12.83 34.41 -55.05
N LYS A 175 13.13 33.39 -54.23
CA LYS A 175 14.44 33.27 -53.57
C LYS A 175 15.60 33.07 -54.55
N VAL A 176 15.46 32.22 -55.57
CA VAL A 176 16.50 31.98 -56.58
C VAL A 176 16.82 33.27 -57.33
N ALA A 177 15.79 34.04 -57.71
CA ALA A 177 15.96 35.35 -58.33
C ALA A 177 16.65 36.35 -57.39
N ALA A 178 16.30 36.35 -56.10
CA ALA A 178 16.91 37.22 -55.09
C ALA A 178 18.42 36.95 -54.89
N ASN A 179 18.89 35.71 -55.12
CA ASN A 179 20.31 35.32 -55.05
C ASN A 179 21.07 35.36 -56.38
N GLY A 180 20.45 35.90 -57.44
CA GLY A 180 21.11 36.05 -58.74
C GLY A 180 21.11 34.78 -59.62
N GLY A 181 20.28 33.79 -59.31
CA GLY A 181 20.04 32.60 -60.14
C GLY A 181 19.13 32.87 -61.34
N ASP A 182 19.19 32.01 -62.37
CA ASP A 182 18.44 32.16 -63.62
C ASP A 182 17.07 31.46 -63.55
N VAL A 183 15.99 32.19 -63.86
CA VAL A 183 14.60 31.69 -63.82
C VAL A 183 14.07 31.21 -65.20
N ASN A 184 14.92 30.99 -66.22
CA ASN A 184 14.50 30.51 -67.56
C ASN A 184 15.57 29.73 -68.40
N ALA A 185 16.48 28.95 -67.81
CA ALA A 185 17.67 28.41 -68.53
C ALA A 185 17.76 26.89 -68.81
N VAL A 186 18.25 26.53 -70.02
CA VAL A 186 18.62 25.17 -70.50
C VAL A 186 20.02 24.74 -69.99
N SER A 187 20.26 23.43 -69.75
CA SER A 187 21.23 22.85 -68.78
C SER A 187 22.75 22.86 -69.08
N SER A 188 23.58 22.90 -68.01
CA SER A 188 24.66 21.90 -67.76
C SER A 188 25.33 21.97 -66.35
N LYS A 189 25.31 20.81 -65.66
CA LYS A 189 26.26 20.17 -64.70
C LYS A 189 26.58 20.64 -63.25
N THR A 190 26.30 19.67 -62.35
CA THR A 190 27.07 19.02 -61.25
C THR A 190 27.43 19.79 -59.97
N ARG A 191 26.80 19.42 -58.84
CA ARG A 191 27.17 19.82 -57.47
C ARG A 191 28.12 18.85 -56.76
N ALA A 192 28.97 19.43 -55.90
CA ALA A 192 29.97 18.75 -55.09
C ALA A 192 29.54 18.73 -53.62
N ALA A 193 29.69 17.58 -52.97
CA ALA A 193 29.37 17.36 -51.56
C ALA A 193 30.38 18.06 -50.64
N ASN A 194 29.89 18.79 -49.64
CA ASN A 194 30.68 19.18 -48.47
C ASN A 194 29.88 19.02 -47.18
N ALA A 195 30.34 18.09 -46.35
CA ALA A 195 29.85 17.83 -45.01
C ALA A 195 30.47 18.79 -44.00
N SER A 196 29.70 19.21 -42.98
CA SER A 196 30.28 19.60 -41.71
C SER A 196 29.31 19.48 -40.51
N VAL A 197 29.89 19.09 -39.36
CA VAL A 197 29.46 19.31 -37.94
C VAL A 197 28.23 18.54 -37.40
N LYS A 198 27.96 18.32 -36.09
CA LYS A 198 28.55 18.64 -34.76
C LYS A 198 27.96 17.64 -33.74
N LEU A 199 28.77 17.08 -32.83
CA LEU A 199 28.33 16.08 -31.84
C LEU A 199 27.74 16.73 -30.58
N ALA A 200 26.40 16.86 -30.46
CA ALA A 200 25.74 17.20 -29.19
C ALA A 200 24.32 16.62 -29.10
N ALA A 201 23.93 16.23 -27.88
CA ALA A 201 22.73 15.48 -27.50
C ALA A 201 21.37 16.06 -27.89
N LEU A 202 21.21 17.38 -27.71
CA LEU A 202 19.98 18.13 -27.96
C LEU A 202 20.42 19.46 -28.58
N GLN A 203 20.40 19.50 -29.91
CA GLN A 203 20.83 20.65 -30.66
C GLN A 203 19.74 21.73 -30.63
N ASN A 204 20.13 22.99 -30.67
CA ASN A 204 19.20 24.07 -31.01
C ASN A 204 19.02 24.07 -32.54
N ASN A 205 17.95 24.66 -33.08
CA ASN A 205 17.93 24.89 -34.53
C ASN A 205 18.74 26.13 -34.90
N GLU A 206 19.10 26.26 -36.18
CA GLU A 206 19.85 27.44 -36.66
C GLU A 206 19.03 28.74 -36.64
N TYR A 207 17.71 28.64 -36.50
CA TYR A 207 16.79 29.77 -36.44
C TYR A 207 16.60 30.36 -35.03
N GLY A 208 17.25 29.79 -34.01
CA GLY A 208 17.28 30.31 -32.64
C GLY A 208 16.32 29.67 -31.64
N ALA A 209 15.47 28.72 -32.06
CA ALA A 209 14.74 27.88 -31.11
C ALA A 209 15.73 26.99 -30.34
N HIS A 210 15.58 26.91 -29.01
CA HIS A 210 16.65 26.40 -28.16
C HIS A 210 16.16 25.70 -26.89
N TRP A 211 17.02 24.82 -26.39
CA TRP A 211 16.86 24.16 -25.10
C TRP A 211 17.28 25.09 -23.95
N GLY A 212 16.56 25.01 -22.83
CA GLY A 212 16.86 25.76 -21.62
C GLY A 212 16.21 25.15 -20.38
N THR A 213 16.00 25.97 -19.35
CA THR A 213 15.29 25.53 -18.14
C THR A 213 14.16 26.50 -17.80
N TYR A 214 13.03 25.95 -17.36
CA TYR A 214 11.89 26.70 -16.85
C TYR A 214 11.43 26.06 -15.53
N ASN A 215 11.31 26.86 -14.47
CA ASN A 215 10.98 26.39 -13.12
C ASN A 215 11.85 25.22 -12.63
N GLY A 216 13.15 25.23 -12.95
CA GLY A 216 14.10 24.19 -12.54
C GLY A 216 13.98 22.86 -13.29
N THR A 217 13.22 22.81 -14.39
CA THR A 217 13.06 21.63 -15.25
C THR A 217 13.48 21.94 -16.69
N GLN A 218 13.89 20.92 -17.45
CA GLN A 218 14.24 21.06 -18.87
C GLN A 218 13.06 21.64 -19.66
N ALA A 219 13.35 22.59 -20.54
CA ALA A 219 12.34 23.30 -21.33
C ALA A 219 12.86 23.61 -22.74
N PHE A 220 11.93 23.87 -23.65
CA PHE A 220 12.22 24.29 -25.02
C PHE A 220 11.57 25.63 -25.29
N PHE A 221 12.30 26.52 -25.97
CA PHE A 221 11.93 27.90 -26.23
C PHE A 221 12.02 28.22 -27.72
N ASP A 222 11.22 29.17 -28.17
CA ASP A 222 11.42 29.80 -29.47
C ASP A 222 12.60 30.80 -29.43
N ALA A 223 12.97 31.36 -30.59
CA ALA A 223 14.06 32.33 -30.71
C ALA A 223 13.83 33.65 -29.95
N ARG A 224 12.59 33.91 -29.53
CA ARG A 224 12.20 35.10 -28.76
C ARG A 224 12.15 34.82 -27.25
N ASN A 225 12.61 33.64 -26.81
CA ASN A 225 12.53 33.14 -25.43
C ASN A 225 11.10 32.90 -24.92
N ASN A 226 10.11 32.74 -25.80
CA ASN A 226 8.80 32.27 -25.38
C ASN A 226 8.86 30.77 -25.11
N LEU A 227 8.29 30.34 -23.99
CA LEU A 227 8.23 28.93 -23.61
C LEU A 227 7.35 28.14 -24.61
N PHE A 228 7.95 27.16 -25.29
CA PHE A 228 7.21 26.17 -26.07
C PHE A 228 6.90 24.91 -25.25
N ALA A 229 7.81 24.40 -24.44
CA ALA A 229 7.48 23.24 -23.62
C ALA A 229 8.25 23.29 -22.32
N GLN A 230 7.56 23.05 -21.21
CA GLN A 230 8.23 22.74 -19.95
C GLN A 230 8.19 21.25 -19.67
N GLN A 231 9.16 20.78 -18.87
CA GLN A 231 9.50 19.36 -18.75
C GLN A 231 9.74 18.71 -20.12
N ALA A 232 10.28 19.49 -21.05
CA ALA A 232 10.46 19.10 -22.43
C ALA A 232 11.40 17.89 -22.54
N LYS A 233 11.11 17.01 -23.49
CA LYS A 233 11.83 15.78 -23.79
C LYS A 233 12.38 15.85 -25.20
N GLY A 234 13.66 15.54 -25.32
CA GLY A 234 14.32 15.40 -26.61
C GLY A 234 13.99 14.06 -27.25
N VAL A 235 13.18 14.10 -28.31
CA VAL A 235 12.70 12.91 -29.01
C VAL A 235 13.25 12.93 -30.43
N ILE A 236 13.75 11.79 -30.91
CA ILE A 236 14.13 11.65 -32.32
C ILE A 236 13.03 10.94 -33.07
N ASP A 237 12.85 11.22 -34.36
CA ASP A 237 12.08 10.35 -35.23
C ASP A 237 12.96 9.70 -36.28
N VAL A 238 12.67 8.41 -36.53
CA VAL A 238 13.61 7.51 -37.21
C VAL A 238 12.88 6.52 -38.11
N SER A 239 13.55 6.14 -39.19
CA SER A 239 13.07 5.19 -40.18
C SER A 239 14.19 4.26 -40.66
N ALA A 240 13.94 3.54 -41.76
CA ALA A 240 14.96 2.77 -42.48
C ALA A 240 16.19 3.61 -42.89
N TRP A 241 16.02 4.92 -43.08
CA TRP A 241 17.03 5.82 -43.64
C TRP A 241 18.18 6.13 -42.67
N GLN A 242 17.96 5.97 -41.36
CA GLN A 242 19.02 6.02 -40.35
C GLN A 242 19.83 4.72 -40.26
N ASN A 243 19.60 3.76 -41.17
CA ASN A 243 20.26 2.46 -41.20
C ASN A 243 20.13 1.72 -39.86
N THR A 244 21.16 0.96 -39.48
CA THR A 244 21.17 0.22 -38.21
C THR A 244 21.66 1.14 -37.09
N ILE A 245 20.73 1.59 -36.24
CA ILE A 245 21.01 2.49 -35.11
C ILE A 245 21.66 1.73 -33.94
N ASP A 246 22.69 2.34 -33.32
CA ASP A 246 23.18 1.96 -31.99
C ASP A 246 22.36 2.69 -30.92
N TRP A 247 21.27 2.04 -30.48
CA TRP A 247 20.33 2.60 -29.52
C TRP A 247 20.93 2.83 -28.12
N GLN A 248 22.01 2.12 -27.76
CA GLN A 248 22.68 2.34 -26.50
C GLN A 248 23.50 3.64 -26.56
N ALA A 249 24.20 3.89 -27.67
CA ALA A 249 24.89 5.15 -27.91
C ALA A 249 23.91 6.33 -27.97
N VAL A 250 22.76 6.16 -28.65
CA VAL A 250 21.68 7.16 -28.71
C VAL A 250 21.15 7.51 -27.31
N LYS A 251 20.86 6.51 -26.49
CA LYS A 251 20.42 6.73 -25.09
C LYS A 251 21.48 7.45 -24.26
N ASN A 252 22.75 7.06 -24.42
CA ASN A 252 23.88 7.69 -23.73
C ASN A 252 24.11 9.13 -24.21
N ALA A 253 23.76 9.42 -25.46
CA ALA A 253 23.76 10.75 -26.03
C ALA A 253 22.56 11.60 -25.59
N GLY A 254 21.73 11.15 -24.64
CA GLY A 254 20.71 12.00 -24.01
C GLY A 254 19.37 12.05 -24.74
N VAL A 255 19.12 11.17 -25.72
CA VAL A 255 17.79 11.02 -26.32
C VAL A 255 16.83 10.42 -25.30
N GLU A 256 15.69 11.09 -25.11
CA GLU A 256 14.70 10.77 -24.07
C GLU A 256 13.44 10.07 -24.61
N GLY A 257 13.32 9.93 -25.93
CA GLY A 257 12.29 9.12 -26.57
C GLY A 257 12.50 8.98 -28.08
N ALA A 258 11.67 8.17 -28.72
CA ALA A 258 11.69 7.99 -30.18
C ALA A 258 10.29 7.89 -30.81
N ILE A 259 10.07 8.47 -31.99
CA ILE A 259 8.93 8.15 -32.85
C ILE A 259 9.43 7.32 -34.05
N ILE A 260 8.97 6.08 -34.17
CA ILE A 260 9.51 5.13 -35.16
C ILE A 260 8.56 5.02 -36.34
N ARG A 261 9.04 5.18 -37.58
CA ARG A 261 8.22 4.89 -38.76
C ARG A 261 7.83 3.42 -38.75
N LEU A 262 6.53 3.12 -38.71
CA LEU A 262 6.01 1.77 -38.72
C LEU A 262 5.88 1.24 -40.15
N SER A 263 5.32 2.07 -41.03
CA SER A 263 4.99 1.77 -42.42
C SER A 263 4.66 3.07 -43.19
N TYR A 264 4.29 2.95 -44.45
CA TYR A 264 3.76 4.01 -45.30
C TYR A 264 2.71 3.43 -46.27
N GLY A 265 1.60 4.15 -46.46
CA GLY A 265 0.45 3.68 -47.24
C GLY A 265 -0.17 2.40 -46.67
N TRP A 266 -0.75 1.58 -47.56
CA TRP A 266 -1.29 0.26 -47.22
C TRP A 266 -0.58 -0.85 -47.98
N GLY A 267 -0.36 -1.99 -47.33
CA GLY A 267 0.17 -3.19 -48.00
C GLY A 267 1.68 -3.17 -48.29
N ASN A 268 2.39 -2.13 -47.85
CA ASN A 268 3.86 -2.06 -47.94
C ASN A 268 4.58 -2.82 -46.82
N GLY A 269 3.85 -3.25 -45.78
CA GLY A 269 4.43 -3.98 -44.65
C GLY A 269 5.24 -3.06 -43.74
N PHE A 270 6.20 -3.61 -43.00
CA PHE A 270 7.02 -2.80 -42.09
C PHE A 270 8.01 -1.93 -42.86
N ASP A 271 8.25 -0.72 -42.36
CA ASP A 271 9.56 -0.10 -42.52
C ASP A 271 10.64 -1.10 -42.04
N VAL A 272 11.68 -1.28 -42.84
CA VAL A 272 12.62 -2.39 -42.66
C VAL A 272 13.36 -2.35 -41.32
N GLN A 273 13.45 -1.20 -40.66
CA GLN A 273 14.05 -1.05 -39.34
C GLN A 273 13.04 -1.01 -38.18
N ALA A 274 11.74 -0.86 -38.46
CA ALA A 274 10.70 -0.67 -37.44
C ALA A 274 10.74 -1.71 -36.31
N LYS A 275 10.76 -3.01 -36.66
CA LYS A 275 10.77 -4.10 -35.67
C LYS A 275 12.01 -4.04 -34.78
N ARG A 276 13.18 -3.78 -35.35
CA ARG A 276 14.44 -3.69 -34.61
C ARG A 276 14.40 -2.48 -33.67
N ASN A 277 14.02 -1.31 -34.19
CA ASN A 277 13.96 -0.07 -33.42
C ASN A 277 12.98 -0.18 -32.24
N ILE A 278 11.79 -0.75 -32.46
CA ILE A 278 10.81 -1.02 -31.39
C ILE A 278 11.40 -1.98 -30.34
N SER A 279 12.03 -3.07 -30.78
CA SER A 279 12.61 -4.05 -29.86
C SER A 279 13.74 -3.46 -29.00
N GLU A 280 14.57 -2.59 -29.57
CA GLU A 280 15.68 -1.94 -28.87
C GLU A 280 15.20 -0.86 -27.90
N CYS A 281 14.20 -0.08 -28.28
CA CYS A 281 13.55 0.87 -27.37
C CYS A 281 12.96 0.15 -26.16
N LYS A 282 12.25 -0.96 -26.37
CA LYS A 282 11.74 -1.81 -25.28
C LYS A 282 12.86 -2.37 -24.40
N ARG A 283 13.93 -2.92 -25.00
CA ARG A 283 15.08 -3.48 -24.29
C ARG A 283 15.77 -2.46 -23.39
N LEU A 284 15.88 -1.22 -23.87
CA LEU A 284 16.56 -0.13 -23.17
C LEU A 284 15.64 0.74 -22.32
N GLY A 285 14.33 0.51 -22.34
CA GLY A 285 13.35 1.34 -21.64
C GLY A 285 13.31 2.77 -22.17
N ILE A 286 13.52 2.97 -23.47
CA ILE A 286 13.37 4.26 -24.14
C ILE A 286 11.88 4.43 -24.48
N PRO A 287 11.20 5.48 -23.96
CA PRO A 287 9.81 5.78 -24.33
C PRO A 287 9.67 5.94 -25.84
N PHE A 288 8.67 5.31 -26.45
CA PHE A 288 8.49 5.41 -27.90
C PHE A 288 7.03 5.55 -28.32
N GLY A 289 6.86 6.11 -29.51
CA GLY A 289 5.65 6.10 -30.32
C GLY A 289 5.99 5.62 -31.73
N VAL A 290 5.02 5.65 -32.63
CA VAL A 290 5.22 5.27 -34.02
C VAL A 290 4.43 6.16 -34.96
N TYR A 291 4.85 6.26 -36.22
CA TYR A 291 4.08 6.98 -37.24
C TYR A 291 3.87 6.14 -38.51
N VAL A 292 2.84 6.51 -39.27
CA VAL A 292 2.54 5.94 -40.59
C VAL A 292 2.25 7.07 -41.57
N PHE A 293 3.05 7.17 -42.62
CA PHE A 293 2.84 8.12 -43.71
C PHE A 293 1.63 7.69 -44.55
N SER A 294 0.66 8.57 -44.73
CA SER A 294 -0.58 8.25 -45.45
C SER A 294 -0.48 8.52 -46.95
N TYR A 295 -1.05 7.61 -47.74
CA TYR A 295 -1.38 7.81 -49.15
C TYR A 295 -2.90 7.77 -49.40
N ALA A 296 -3.73 7.99 -48.37
CA ALA A 296 -5.17 7.85 -48.47
C ALA A 296 -5.81 8.97 -49.31
N GLU A 297 -6.61 8.60 -50.31
CA GLU A 297 -7.42 9.54 -51.11
C GLU A 297 -8.86 9.63 -50.59
N SER A 298 -9.30 8.60 -49.86
CA SER A 298 -10.67 8.45 -49.39
C SER A 298 -10.75 7.88 -47.97
N ALA A 299 -11.93 8.02 -47.35
CA ALA A 299 -12.21 7.41 -46.05
C ALA A 299 -12.05 5.88 -46.03
N ALA A 300 -12.19 5.21 -47.18
CA ALA A 300 -11.98 3.77 -47.29
C ALA A 300 -10.49 3.41 -47.24
N ASP A 301 -9.64 4.23 -47.85
CA ASP A 301 -8.19 4.07 -47.81
C ASP A 301 -7.67 4.31 -46.40
N GLY A 302 -8.14 5.36 -45.72
CA GLY A 302 -7.81 5.61 -44.30
C GLY A 302 -8.24 4.46 -43.37
N ALA A 303 -9.38 3.82 -43.64
CA ALA A 303 -9.79 2.61 -42.93
C ALA A 303 -8.88 1.39 -43.23
N SER A 304 -8.31 1.31 -44.43
CA SER A 304 -7.41 0.23 -44.84
C SER A 304 -6.02 0.41 -44.22
N GLU A 305 -5.47 1.63 -44.26
CA GLU A 305 -4.24 2.00 -43.56
C GLU A 305 -4.36 1.75 -42.05
N GLY A 306 -5.48 2.16 -41.43
CA GLY A 306 -5.70 1.92 -40.00
C GLY A 306 -5.76 0.43 -39.63
N ALA A 307 -6.33 -0.41 -40.50
CA ALA A 307 -6.33 -1.86 -40.31
C ALA A 307 -4.92 -2.47 -40.45
N ASP A 308 -4.12 -1.97 -41.41
CA ASP A 308 -2.75 -2.42 -41.61
C ASP A 308 -1.86 -2.05 -40.40
N VAL A 309 -1.97 -0.83 -39.90
CA VAL A 309 -1.27 -0.38 -38.68
C VAL A 309 -1.57 -1.28 -37.49
N VAL A 310 -2.83 -1.63 -37.25
CA VAL A 310 -3.21 -2.56 -36.17
C VAL A 310 -2.53 -3.93 -36.35
N ASN A 311 -2.47 -4.43 -37.58
CA ASN A 311 -1.82 -5.71 -37.87
C ASN A 311 -0.31 -5.64 -37.63
N LEU A 312 0.35 -4.57 -38.08
CA LEU A 312 1.78 -4.36 -37.89
C LEU A 312 2.15 -4.17 -36.41
N LEU A 313 1.39 -3.38 -35.65
CA LEU A 313 1.62 -3.22 -34.20
C LEU A 313 1.58 -4.56 -33.46
N ARG A 314 0.57 -5.39 -33.78
CA ARG A 314 0.45 -6.75 -33.21
C ARG A 314 1.63 -7.63 -33.59
N GLN A 315 2.06 -7.60 -34.86
CA GLN A 315 3.22 -8.37 -35.32
C GLN A 315 4.55 -7.90 -34.70
N ALA A 316 4.67 -6.63 -34.33
CA ALA A 316 5.81 -6.08 -33.59
C ALA A 316 5.72 -6.34 -32.07
N GLY A 317 4.65 -6.99 -31.60
CA GLY A 317 4.43 -7.26 -30.18
C GLY A 317 4.20 -6.00 -29.36
N VAL A 318 3.67 -4.93 -29.97
CA VAL A 318 3.32 -3.67 -29.29
C VAL A 318 1.90 -3.79 -28.75
N ASN A 319 1.72 -3.54 -27.46
CA ASN A 319 0.43 -3.40 -26.82
C ASN A 319 0.12 -1.91 -26.60
N PRO A 320 -1.16 -1.50 -26.41
CA PRO A 320 -1.51 -0.11 -26.16
C PRO A 320 -0.75 0.55 -25.00
N GLY A 321 -0.43 -0.21 -23.93
CA GLY A 321 0.32 0.29 -22.78
C GLY A 321 1.83 0.44 -22.99
N ASP A 322 2.38 -0.05 -24.12
CA ASP A 322 3.81 0.11 -24.45
C ASP A 322 4.12 1.50 -25.05
N LEU A 323 3.10 2.20 -25.55
CA LEU A 323 3.22 3.43 -26.32
C LEU A 323 3.14 4.67 -25.42
N SER A 324 4.31 5.13 -24.96
CA SER A 324 4.43 6.39 -24.21
C SER A 324 4.13 7.62 -25.07
N TYR A 325 4.38 7.53 -26.38
CA TYR A 325 3.94 8.51 -27.36
C TYR A 325 2.86 7.92 -28.29
N PRO A 326 2.01 8.76 -28.91
CA PRO A 326 0.95 8.29 -29.77
C PRO A 326 1.38 7.38 -30.93
N VAL A 327 0.39 6.68 -31.50
CA VAL A 327 0.44 6.33 -32.92
C VAL A 327 0.07 7.59 -33.70
N PHE A 328 1.03 8.11 -34.47
CA PHE A 328 0.86 9.29 -35.29
C PHE A 328 0.40 8.92 -36.70
N TYR A 329 -0.67 9.56 -37.15
CA TYR A 329 -1.08 9.53 -38.53
C TYR A 329 -0.44 10.70 -39.26
N ASP A 330 0.53 10.39 -40.11
CA ASP A 330 1.35 11.36 -40.80
C ASP A 330 0.69 11.73 -42.14
N LEU A 331 0.23 12.98 -42.21
CA LEU A 331 -0.56 13.53 -43.30
C LEU A 331 0.21 14.67 -43.97
N GLU A 332 0.67 14.43 -45.18
CA GLU A 332 1.43 15.39 -45.96
C GLU A 332 0.88 15.54 -47.39
N ASN A 333 1.46 16.48 -48.13
CA ASN A 333 1.15 16.66 -49.54
C ASN A 333 2.02 15.70 -50.37
N TRP A 334 1.38 14.83 -51.14
CA TRP A 334 2.05 13.80 -51.92
C TRP A 334 1.41 13.63 -53.29
N THR A 335 2.23 13.15 -54.23
CA THR A 335 1.83 12.66 -55.54
C THR A 335 2.63 11.39 -55.83
N TYR A 336 2.02 10.45 -56.55
CA TYR A 336 2.72 9.30 -57.13
C TYR A 336 2.03 8.93 -58.46
N THR A 337 2.62 8.04 -59.25
CA THR A 337 2.14 7.71 -60.60
C THR A 337 0.62 7.49 -60.65
N GLY A 338 -0.14 8.44 -61.22
CA GLY A 338 -1.61 8.36 -61.38
C GLY A 338 -2.45 8.85 -60.20
N HIS A 339 -1.85 9.30 -59.11
CA HIS A 339 -2.49 9.53 -57.82
C HIS A 339 -2.00 10.81 -57.14
N ARG A 340 -2.87 11.44 -56.33
CA ARG A 340 -2.54 12.67 -55.59
C ARG A 340 -3.31 12.80 -54.28
N SER A 341 -2.72 13.56 -53.36
CA SER A 341 -3.36 13.96 -52.11
C SER A 341 -4.70 14.70 -52.34
N PRO A 342 -5.69 14.51 -51.45
CA PRO A 342 -6.88 15.36 -51.42
C PRO A 342 -6.54 16.83 -51.15
N THR A 343 -7.34 17.76 -51.67
CA THR A 343 -7.19 19.20 -51.39
C THR A 343 -8.25 19.73 -50.43
N SER A 344 -9.26 18.91 -50.08
CA SER A 344 -10.40 19.33 -49.26
C SER A 344 -10.27 18.86 -47.80
N PRO A 345 -10.39 19.77 -46.81
CA PRO A 345 -10.44 19.40 -45.39
C PRO A 345 -11.53 18.38 -45.06
N SER A 346 -12.68 18.42 -45.74
CA SER A 346 -13.79 17.48 -45.47
C SER A 346 -13.48 16.05 -45.89
N VAL A 347 -12.65 15.87 -46.91
CA VAL A 347 -12.19 14.54 -47.35
C VAL A 347 -11.21 13.98 -46.31
N TYR A 348 -10.28 14.81 -45.85
CA TYR A 348 -9.36 14.44 -44.79
C TYR A 348 -10.04 14.14 -43.46
N ASP A 349 -11.13 14.82 -43.12
CA ASP A 349 -11.95 14.46 -41.96
C ASP A 349 -12.46 13.02 -42.05
N GLY A 350 -12.93 12.60 -43.23
CA GLY A 350 -13.34 11.22 -43.49
C GLY A 350 -12.18 10.22 -43.33
N ILE A 351 -11.02 10.54 -43.89
CA ILE A 351 -9.78 9.73 -43.80
C ILE A 351 -9.36 9.54 -42.35
N VAL A 352 -9.19 10.64 -41.62
CA VAL A 352 -8.76 10.65 -40.21
C VAL A 352 -9.76 9.91 -39.33
N ASN A 353 -11.06 10.16 -39.47
CA ASN A 353 -12.08 9.50 -38.65
C ASN A 353 -12.12 7.99 -38.88
N SER A 354 -12.01 7.54 -40.12
CA SER A 354 -11.93 6.13 -40.47
C SER A 354 -10.69 5.44 -39.89
N TRP A 355 -9.52 6.08 -40.00
CA TRP A 355 -8.27 5.55 -39.44
C TRP A 355 -8.34 5.45 -37.90
N TYR A 356 -8.79 6.52 -37.23
CA TYR A 356 -9.00 6.54 -35.77
C TYR A 356 -9.95 5.42 -35.33
N GLY A 357 -11.08 5.27 -36.02
CA GLY A 357 -12.08 4.25 -35.69
C GLY A 357 -11.51 2.82 -35.73
N LYS A 358 -10.59 2.52 -36.64
CA LYS A 358 -9.93 1.20 -36.72
C LYS A 358 -8.99 0.94 -35.55
N LEU A 359 -8.15 1.91 -35.18
CA LEU A 359 -7.21 1.77 -34.08
C LEU A 359 -7.93 1.73 -32.72
N GLN A 360 -8.94 2.58 -32.52
CA GLN A 360 -9.75 2.61 -31.31
C GLN A 360 -10.51 1.30 -31.11
N ALA A 361 -11.09 0.73 -32.18
CA ALA A 361 -11.74 -0.59 -32.13
C ALA A 361 -10.78 -1.72 -31.74
N ALA A 362 -9.48 -1.54 -31.97
CA ALA A 362 -8.43 -2.48 -31.59
C ALA A 362 -7.80 -2.18 -30.19
N GLY A 363 -8.30 -1.17 -29.47
CA GLY A 363 -7.85 -0.79 -28.12
C GLY A 363 -6.74 0.27 -28.08
N TYR A 364 -6.33 0.80 -29.23
CA TYR A 364 -5.33 1.87 -29.31
C TYR A 364 -6.02 3.23 -29.25
N ASN A 365 -5.92 3.89 -28.10
CA ASN A 365 -6.56 5.18 -27.84
C ASN A 365 -5.58 6.36 -27.79
N ASN A 366 -4.28 6.10 -27.65
CA ASN A 366 -3.23 7.12 -27.70
C ASN A 366 -2.87 7.40 -29.17
N LEU A 367 -3.68 8.22 -29.84
CA LEU A 367 -3.59 8.53 -31.27
C LEU A 367 -3.39 10.03 -31.47
N SER A 368 -2.67 10.41 -32.53
CA SER A 368 -2.53 11.83 -32.90
C SER A 368 -2.28 11.99 -34.41
N VAL A 369 -2.54 13.18 -34.94
CA VAL A 369 -2.12 13.59 -36.29
C VAL A 369 -0.76 14.26 -36.23
N TYR A 370 0.09 13.99 -37.22
CA TYR A 370 1.32 14.70 -37.54
C TYR A 370 1.23 15.33 -38.92
N SER A 371 1.73 16.55 -39.06
CA SER A 371 1.81 17.29 -40.33
C SER A 371 2.67 18.56 -40.14
N TYR A 372 2.81 19.38 -41.18
CA TYR A 372 3.51 20.67 -41.15
C TYR A 372 2.53 21.86 -41.16
N THR A 373 2.99 23.00 -40.63
CA THR A 373 2.12 24.16 -40.32
C THR A 373 1.32 24.67 -41.52
N SER A 374 1.92 24.78 -42.71
CA SER A 374 1.22 25.29 -43.90
C SER A 374 0.13 24.33 -44.39
N TYR A 375 0.31 23.01 -44.27
CA TYR A 375 -0.71 22.02 -44.63
C TYR A 375 -1.87 22.01 -43.65
N LEU A 376 -1.58 22.12 -42.34
CA LEU A 376 -2.57 22.30 -41.27
C LEU A 376 -3.43 23.56 -41.45
N ASN A 377 -2.89 24.60 -42.06
CA ASN A 377 -3.62 25.84 -42.35
C ASN A 377 -4.30 25.86 -43.72
N SER A 378 -4.11 24.83 -44.55
CA SER A 378 -4.69 24.71 -45.90
C SER A 378 -5.55 23.45 -46.06
N ALA A 379 -5.03 22.39 -46.69
CA ALA A 379 -5.80 21.18 -47.02
C ALA A 379 -6.27 20.42 -45.77
N LEU A 380 -5.60 20.59 -44.62
CA LEU A 380 -5.97 19.99 -43.34
C LEU A 380 -6.66 20.98 -42.37
N ASN A 381 -7.08 22.16 -42.84
CA ASN A 381 -7.70 23.19 -42.02
C ASN A 381 -9.13 22.82 -41.60
N SER A 382 -9.22 21.92 -40.63
CA SER A 382 -10.47 21.45 -40.00
C SER A 382 -10.30 21.43 -38.50
N SER A 383 -11.31 21.92 -37.78
CA SER A 383 -11.35 21.85 -36.31
C SER A 383 -11.26 20.40 -35.79
N ASN A 384 -11.75 19.42 -36.55
CA ASN A 384 -11.67 18.01 -36.18
C ASN A 384 -10.24 17.47 -36.30
N ILE A 385 -9.47 17.91 -37.29
CA ILE A 385 -8.07 17.53 -37.48
C ILE A 385 -7.19 18.27 -36.47
N HIS A 386 -7.34 19.59 -36.33
CA HIS A 386 -6.65 20.37 -35.29
C HIS A 386 -6.89 19.81 -33.89
N GLY A 387 -8.12 19.36 -33.61
CA GLY A 387 -8.51 18.65 -32.39
C GLY A 387 -7.72 17.37 -32.08
N LYS A 388 -7.01 16.82 -33.07
CA LYS A 388 -6.25 15.56 -33.03
C LYS A 388 -4.75 15.75 -33.24
N THR A 389 -4.29 16.95 -33.56
CA THR A 389 -2.89 17.24 -33.88
C THR A 389 -2.10 17.60 -32.63
N ARG A 390 -1.04 16.85 -32.32
CA ARG A 390 -0.14 17.14 -31.19
C ARG A 390 1.31 17.31 -31.61
N TRP A 391 1.70 16.83 -32.79
CA TRP A 391 3.07 16.88 -33.28
C TRP A 391 3.11 17.61 -34.62
N ILE A 392 3.92 18.67 -34.72
CA ILE A 392 4.00 19.52 -35.91
C ILE A 392 5.46 19.72 -36.33
N ALA A 393 5.71 19.62 -37.63
CA ALA A 393 6.96 20.02 -38.25
C ALA A 393 6.94 21.49 -38.67
N GLN A 394 7.96 22.23 -38.24
CA GLN A 394 8.21 23.62 -38.65
C GLN A 394 9.67 23.99 -38.38
N TYR A 395 10.49 24.18 -39.41
CA TYR A 395 11.88 24.56 -39.24
C TYR A 395 11.99 26.08 -39.32
N GLY A 396 11.89 26.74 -38.15
CA GLY A 396 11.88 28.20 -38.08
C GLY A 396 12.13 28.73 -36.67
N SER A 397 12.19 30.06 -36.57
CA SER A 397 12.54 30.77 -35.32
C SER A 397 11.42 30.74 -34.28
N THR A 398 10.16 30.53 -34.70
CA THR A 398 8.97 30.49 -33.83
C THR A 398 7.94 29.49 -34.34
N MET A 399 7.26 28.79 -33.43
CA MET A 399 6.12 27.93 -33.77
C MET A 399 4.91 28.80 -34.14
N GLN A 400 4.49 28.75 -35.41
CA GLN A 400 3.36 29.55 -35.92
C GLN A 400 2.02 28.84 -35.77
N TYR A 401 2.01 27.52 -35.61
CA TYR A 401 0.80 26.78 -35.32
C TYR A 401 0.36 27.01 -33.87
N THR A 402 -0.85 27.55 -33.68
CA THR A 402 -1.37 27.93 -32.34
C THR A 402 -2.55 27.08 -31.89
N ALA A 403 -3.15 26.28 -32.79
CA ALA A 403 -4.36 25.49 -32.52
C ALA A 403 -4.06 24.11 -31.90
N PHE A 404 -3.21 24.07 -30.86
CA PHE A 404 -2.97 22.85 -30.10
C PHE A 404 -4.20 22.50 -29.25
N PRO A 405 -4.74 21.27 -29.32
CA PRO A 405 -5.98 20.90 -28.64
C PRO A 405 -5.79 20.51 -27.17
N THR A 406 -4.55 20.20 -26.79
CA THR A 406 -4.19 19.67 -25.48
C THR A 406 -2.95 20.36 -24.93
N ASN A 407 -2.76 20.25 -23.62
CA ASN A 407 -1.59 20.77 -22.93
C ASN A 407 -0.27 20.12 -23.39
N ASP A 408 -0.29 18.82 -23.74
CA ASP A 408 0.86 18.12 -24.33
C ASP A 408 0.96 18.38 -25.84
N ARG A 409 2.19 18.64 -26.31
CA ARG A 409 2.53 19.03 -27.66
C ARG A 409 3.98 18.72 -28.02
N GLY A 410 4.23 18.54 -29.31
CA GLY A 410 5.53 18.25 -29.90
C GLY A 410 5.84 19.17 -31.07
N TRP A 411 7.09 19.62 -31.14
CA TRP A 411 7.62 20.38 -32.26
C TRP A 411 8.84 19.66 -32.84
N GLN A 412 8.75 19.21 -34.11
CA GLN A 412 9.94 18.82 -34.89
C GLN A 412 10.60 20.11 -35.38
N TYR A 413 11.70 20.49 -34.72
CA TYR A 413 12.28 21.84 -34.84
C TYR A 413 13.49 21.91 -35.77
N THR A 414 14.03 20.75 -36.19
CA THR A 414 15.11 20.60 -37.17
C THR A 414 15.14 19.18 -37.75
N SER A 415 15.53 19.06 -39.02
CA SER A 415 15.84 17.78 -39.67
C SER A 415 17.34 17.46 -39.73
N GLY A 416 18.20 18.47 -39.62
CA GLY A 416 19.67 18.35 -39.65
C GLY A 416 20.34 17.79 -38.38
N GLY A 417 19.60 17.11 -37.50
CA GLY A 417 20.12 16.62 -36.22
C GLY A 417 21.27 15.62 -36.38
N SER A 418 22.27 15.66 -35.48
CA SER A 418 23.36 14.66 -35.45
C SER A 418 23.54 14.04 -34.07
N ILE A 419 23.21 12.75 -33.97
CA ILE A 419 23.25 11.99 -32.71
C ILE A 419 24.24 10.83 -32.80
N ASN A 420 25.09 10.71 -31.79
CA ASN A 420 26.03 9.59 -31.69
C ASN A 420 25.26 8.25 -31.63
N GLY A 421 25.61 7.34 -32.53
CA GLY A 421 24.90 6.06 -32.72
C GLY A 421 23.97 6.03 -33.93
N ILE A 422 23.78 7.16 -34.62
CA ILE A 422 23.08 7.27 -35.90
C ILE A 422 24.06 7.74 -36.97
N SER A 423 24.02 7.09 -38.13
CA SER A 423 24.79 7.52 -39.31
C SER A 423 23.93 8.46 -40.14
N GLY A 424 24.40 9.68 -40.40
CA GLY A 424 23.65 10.69 -41.15
C GLY A 424 22.80 11.60 -40.25
N ARG A 425 21.86 12.32 -40.86
CA ARG A 425 20.94 13.24 -40.18
C ARG A 425 19.77 12.49 -39.52
N VAL A 426 19.19 13.12 -38.50
CA VAL A 426 18.01 12.63 -37.80
C VAL A 426 17.15 13.81 -37.36
N ASP A 427 15.84 13.66 -37.55
CA ASP A 427 14.87 14.65 -37.11
C ASP A 427 14.80 14.75 -35.59
N MET A 428 14.80 15.99 -35.08
CA MET A 428 14.80 16.28 -33.65
C MET A 428 13.54 17.01 -33.21
N ASN A 429 12.99 16.53 -32.10
CA ASN A 429 11.70 16.94 -31.59
C ASN A 429 11.79 17.35 -30.12
N ALA A 430 11.02 18.37 -29.75
CA ALA A 430 10.80 18.77 -28.37
C ALA A 430 9.34 18.47 -27.99
N PHE A 431 9.13 17.45 -27.15
CA PHE A 431 7.80 17.10 -26.62
C PHE A 431 7.65 17.54 -25.17
N GLY A 432 6.51 18.12 -24.79
CA GLY A 432 6.24 18.46 -23.41
C GLY A 432 4.96 19.28 -23.25
N ASN A 433 4.76 19.87 -22.08
CA ASN A 433 3.54 20.58 -21.77
C ASN A 433 3.66 22.10 -21.99
N TRP A 434 2.61 22.76 -22.49
CA TRP A 434 2.48 24.23 -22.46
C TRP A 434 2.51 24.72 -20.99
N GLU A 435 1.65 24.16 -20.14
CA GLU A 435 1.55 24.44 -18.71
C GLU A 435 1.88 23.21 -17.84
N TYR A 436 2.64 23.38 -16.76
CA TYR A 436 2.96 22.27 -15.85
C TYR A 436 1.72 21.83 -15.09
N GLN A 437 1.36 20.55 -15.24
CA GLN A 437 0.37 19.91 -14.38
C GLN A 437 1.05 18.75 -13.62
N ALA A 438 1.37 18.99 -12.34
CA ALA A 438 1.74 17.89 -11.46
C ALA A 438 0.55 16.96 -11.27
N GLY A 439 0.74 15.64 -11.38
CA GLY A 439 -0.30 14.68 -10.98
C GLY A 439 -0.70 14.80 -9.50
N TYR A 440 0.17 15.40 -8.66
CA TYR A 440 -0.09 15.78 -7.27
C TYR A 440 0.86 16.91 -6.84
N ASP A 441 0.34 17.98 -6.25
CA ASP A 441 1.13 19.13 -5.79
C ASP A 441 1.09 19.28 -4.26
N VAL A 442 2.23 19.02 -3.61
CA VAL A 442 2.31 19.09 -2.15
C VAL A 442 2.53 20.53 -1.65
N ARG A 443 2.81 21.50 -2.53
CA ARG A 443 3.13 22.87 -2.13
C ARG A 443 1.94 23.59 -1.49
N GLY A 444 0.72 23.20 -1.87
CA GLY A 444 -0.53 23.72 -1.33
C GLY A 444 -0.96 23.09 0.01
N LEU A 445 -0.30 21.99 0.44
CA LEU A 445 -0.64 21.32 1.68
C LEU A 445 -0.17 22.11 2.91
N GLU A 446 -0.88 21.92 4.03
CA GLU A 446 -0.58 22.52 5.33
C GLU A 446 0.88 22.24 5.74
N LYS A 447 1.59 23.27 6.20
CA LYS A 447 2.95 23.11 6.74
C LYS A 447 2.91 22.66 8.20
N LEU A 448 3.62 21.58 8.53
CA LEU A 448 3.83 21.17 9.91
C LEU A 448 4.92 22.04 10.55
N SER A 449 4.59 22.68 11.67
CA SER A 449 5.54 23.41 12.51
C SER A 449 6.07 22.54 13.64
N LEU A 450 7.39 22.47 13.79
CA LEU A 450 8.11 21.76 14.84
C LEU A 450 9.05 22.74 15.55
N PRO A 451 9.18 22.66 16.89
CA PRO A 451 10.24 23.35 17.58
C PRO A 451 11.60 22.74 17.19
N LYS A 452 12.68 23.49 17.45
CA LYS A 452 14.03 22.93 17.38
C LYS A 452 14.10 21.74 18.36
N GLY A 453 14.50 20.57 17.86
CA GLY A 453 14.53 19.36 18.66
C GLY A 453 15.13 18.19 17.91
N THR A 454 15.24 17.04 18.59
CA THR A 454 15.77 15.80 18.04
C THR A 454 14.64 14.81 17.78
N PHE A 455 14.56 14.31 16.55
CA PHE A 455 13.45 13.49 16.08
C PHE A 455 13.93 12.26 15.32
N TYR A 456 13.11 11.21 15.32
CA TYR A 456 13.15 10.14 14.33
C TYR A 456 12.26 10.50 13.13
N VAL A 457 12.54 9.89 11.98
CA VAL A 457 11.79 10.05 10.73
C VAL A 457 11.28 8.68 10.29
N ASP A 458 10.16 8.25 10.87
CA ASP A 458 9.65 6.89 10.73
C ASP A 458 8.80 6.76 9.47
N ALA A 459 8.96 5.67 8.70
CA ALA A 459 8.16 5.44 7.51
C ALA A 459 6.74 5.02 7.87
N VAL A 460 5.71 5.66 7.30
CA VAL A 460 4.30 5.27 7.54
C VAL A 460 4.06 3.80 7.19
N LYS A 461 4.62 3.36 6.05
CA LYS A 461 4.51 1.99 5.54
C LYS A 461 5.16 0.94 6.46
N ARG A 462 6.05 1.34 7.38
CA ARG A 462 6.71 0.46 8.36
C ARG A 462 7.20 1.27 9.58
N LEU A 463 6.29 1.59 10.51
CA LEU A 463 6.53 2.47 11.67
C LEU A 463 7.68 2.07 12.63
N LYS A 464 8.23 0.86 12.50
CA LYS A 464 9.42 0.40 13.24
C LYS A 464 10.74 0.71 12.53
N SER A 465 10.67 1.33 11.36
CA SER A 465 11.82 1.65 10.52
C SER A 465 11.87 3.15 10.26
N SER A 466 13.08 3.69 10.34
CA SER A 466 13.34 5.12 10.31
C SER A 466 14.48 5.44 9.35
N LEU A 467 14.65 6.72 9.05
CA LEU A 467 15.80 7.21 8.30
C LEU A 467 17.10 6.90 9.06
N LEU A 468 18.09 6.37 8.36
CA LEU A 468 19.44 6.09 8.83
C LEU A 468 20.43 6.59 7.77
N ILE A 469 21.49 7.26 8.20
CA ILE A 469 22.66 7.48 7.33
C ILE A 469 23.48 6.19 7.27
N GLU A 470 23.78 5.71 6.07
CA GLU A 470 24.43 4.43 5.79
C GLU A 470 25.49 4.03 6.82
N ASN A 471 25.23 2.92 7.54
CA ASN A 471 26.09 2.34 8.57
C ASN A 471 26.51 3.31 9.71
N GLY A 472 25.75 4.38 9.94
CA GLY A 472 26.13 5.44 10.89
C GLY A 472 27.36 6.23 10.47
N SER A 473 27.70 6.23 9.17
CA SER A 473 28.83 6.97 8.62
C SER A 473 28.78 8.44 8.97
N SER A 474 29.93 9.02 9.28
CA SER A 474 30.11 10.47 9.50
C SER A 474 30.66 11.20 8.26
N SER A 475 30.86 10.50 7.15
CA SER A 475 31.42 11.06 5.92
C SER A 475 30.38 11.83 5.10
N ALA A 476 30.78 12.97 4.54
CA ALA A 476 29.99 13.66 3.52
C ALA A 476 29.79 12.75 2.29
N GLY A 477 28.57 12.71 1.76
CA GLY A 477 28.18 11.87 0.63
C GLY A 477 27.59 10.52 0.99
N ALA A 478 27.56 10.15 2.28
CA ALA A 478 26.89 8.92 2.72
C ALA A 478 25.38 9.01 2.48
N VAL A 479 24.78 7.96 1.92
CA VAL A 479 23.37 7.97 1.51
C VAL A 479 22.43 7.68 2.69
N ALA A 480 21.22 8.24 2.61
CA ALA A 480 20.16 7.96 3.55
C ALA A 480 19.39 6.70 3.14
N ARG A 481 19.07 5.84 4.11
CA ARG A 481 18.41 4.56 3.95
C ARG A 481 17.32 4.36 5.01
N LEU A 482 16.39 3.45 4.75
CA LEU A 482 15.43 2.98 5.75
C LEU A 482 16.03 1.84 6.57
N GLN A 483 15.90 1.88 7.88
CA GLN A 483 16.41 0.83 8.77
C GLN A 483 15.55 0.66 10.03
N SER A 484 15.37 -0.58 10.47
CA SER A 484 14.75 -0.90 11.76
C SER A 484 15.71 -0.73 12.93
N GLY A 485 15.23 -0.18 14.06
CA GLY A 485 16.02 0.01 15.29
C GLY A 485 15.98 1.46 15.82
N THR A 486 16.70 1.76 16.89
CA THR A 486 16.64 3.06 17.59
C THR A 486 18.02 3.73 17.80
N GLN A 487 18.98 3.40 16.94
CA GLN A 487 20.37 3.85 17.02
C GLN A 487 20.51 5.38 16.93
N ASP A 488 21.54 5.96 17.54
CA ASP A 488 21.76 7.43 17.50
C ASP A 488 21.92 7.98 16.09
N ALA A 489 22.49 7.18 15.17
CA ALA A 489 22.59 7.53 13.75
C ALA A 489 21.23 7.68 13.02
N MET A 490 20.12 7.32 13.67
CA MET A 490 18.76 7.50 13.16
C MET A 490 18.08 8.77 13.71
N LYS A 491 18.76 9.50 14.60
CA LYS A 491 18.24 10.72 15.20
C LYS A 491 18.69 11.93 14.40
N PHE A 492 17.77 12.85 14.15
CA PHE A 492 18.03 14.07 13.39
C PHE A 492 17.57 15.28 14.19
N GLN A 493 18.42 16.29 14.28
CA GLN A 493 18.06 17.60 14.77
C GLN A 493 17.35 18.37 13.66
N PHE A 494 16.11 18.80 13.92
CA PHE A 494 15.36 19.68 13.03
C PHE A 494 15.60 21.12 13.46
N ILE A 495 16.20 21.92 12.58
CA ILE A 495 16.53 23.32 12.84
C ILE A 495 15.61 24.20 11.99
N PRO A 496 14.57 24.81 12.58
CA PRO A 496 13.63 25.65 11.84
C PRO A 496 14.32 26.89 11.29
N GLN A 497 13.89 27.30 10.10
CA GLN A 497 14.40 28.45 9.36
C GLN A 497 13.35 29.56 9.32
N SER A 498 13.75 30.78 9.00
CA SER A 498 12.85 31.95 9.02
C SER A 498 11.70 31.88 8.01
N ASP A 499 11.87 31.13 6.93
CA ASP A 499 10.84 30.89 5.92
C ASP A 499 9.86 29.77 6.32
N GLY A 500 10.18 29.02 7.40
CA GLY A 500 9.44 27.86 7.90
C GLY A 500 9.92 26.51 7.34
N SER A 501 10.99 26.49 6.54
CA SER A 501 11.66 25.25 6.14
C SER A 501 12.58 24.78 7.27
N TYR A 502 13.15 23.59 7.12
CA TYR A 502 14.08 22.99 8.07
C TYR A 502 15.39 22.66 7.41
N GLU A 503 16.47 22.92 8.13
CA GLU A 503 17.71 22.17 7.97
C GLU A 503 17.62 20.93 8.87
N ILE A 504 17.82 19.74 8.30
CA ILE A 504 17.71 18.46 9.02
C ILE A 504 19.11 17.90 9.18
N VAL A 505 19.61 17.84 10.41
CA VAL A 505 21.01 17.51 10.71
C VAL A 505 21.09 16.18 11.43
N ASN A 506 21.91 15.24 10.94
CA ASN A 506 22.12 13.98 11.66
C ASN A 506 22.86 14.25 12.98
N VAL A 507 22.34 13.69 14.08
CA VAL A 507 22.89 13.94 15.43
C VAL A 507 24.31 13.40 15.59
N THR A 508 24.62 12.26 14.96
CA THR A 508 25.93 11.61 15.08
C THR A 508 27.00 12.33 14.27
N SER A 509 26.71 12.69 13.02
CA SER A 509 27.71 13.27 12.11
C SER A 509 27.76 14.80 12.14
N GLY A 510 26.68 15.48 12.54
CA GLY A 510 26.55 16.93 12.43
C GLY A 510 26.38 17.44 11.00
N LEU A 511 26.21 16.55 10.02
CA LEU A 511 26.01 16.87 8.60
C LEU A 511 24.51 17.00 8.25
N ALA A 512 24.20 17.83 7.26
CA ALA A 512 22.81 18.09 6.83
C ALA A 512 22.34 17.06 5.80
N LEU A 513 21.05 16.71 5.86
CA LEU A 513 20.35 15.96 4.83
C LEU A 513 20.30 16.79 3.54
N ASP A 514 20.72 16.21 2.42
CA ASP A 514 21.13 16.91 1.19
C ASP A 514 20.66 16.14 -0.05
N VAL A 515 20.19 16.88 -1.06
CA VAL A 515 19.95 16.33 -2.41
C VAL A 515 21.28 16.25 -3.15
N LYS A 516 21.71 15.02 -3.49
CA LYS A 516 23.01 14.79 -4.13
C LYS A 516 23.20 15.65 -5.38
N GLY A 517 24.23 16.51 -5.34
CA GLY A 517 24.59 17.40 -6.44
C GLY A 517 23.67 18.61 -6.63
N GLY A 518 22.70 18.83 -5.73
CA GLY A 518 21.76 19.95 -5.79
C GLY A 518 20.77 19.92 -6.96
N ASN A 519 20.70 18.81 -7.70
CA ASN A 519 19.88 18.66 -8.90
C ASN A 519 18.62 17.86 -8.60
N ALA A 520 17.46 18.51 -8.61
CA ALA A 520 16.18 17.86 -8.34
C ALA A 520 15.64 17.14 -9.58
N VAL A 521 16.01 15.86 -9.71
CA VAL A 521 15.53 14.94 -10.75
C VAL A 521 14.94 13.68 -10.12
N VAL A 522 14.11 12.96 -10.87
CA VAL A 522 13.54 11.68 -10.44
C VAL A 522 14.67 10.71 -10.06
N GLY A 523 14.61 10.16 -8.85
CA GLY A 523 15.58 9.18 -8.35
C GLY A 523 16.88 9.79 -7.80
N ALA A 524 16.98 11.12 -7.69
CA ALA A 524 18.15 11.75 -7.07
C ALA A 524 18.36 11.20 -5.64
N ALA A 525 19.56 10.72 -5.34
CA ALA A 525 19.85 10.14 -4.03
C ALA A 525 19.80 11.21 -2.93
N ILE A 526 19.22 10.85 -1.78
CA ILE A 526 19.35 11.65 -0.57
C ILE A 526 20.59 11.20 0.19
N GLN A 527 21.42 12.16 0.57
CA GLN A 527 22.69 11.94 1.26
C GLN A 527 22.80 12.86 2.48
N GLN A 528 23.87 12.71 3.26
CA GLN A 528 24.33 13.77 4.15
C GLN A 528 25.47 14.55 3.52
N TRP A 529 25.58 15.85 3.80
CA TRP A 529 26.66 16.69 3.30
C TRP A 529 27.05 17.80 4.29
N THR A 530 28.24 18.35 4.10
CA THR A 530 28.71 19.53 4.86
C THR A 530 27.68 20.64 4.74
N ARG A 531 27.29 21.20 5.88
CA ARG A 531 26.33 22.29 5.98
C ARG A 531 26.82 23.48 5.16
N ASN A 532 26.08 23.84 4.13
CA ASN A 532 26.48 24.88 3.16
C ASN A 532 25.34 25.87 2.84
N ASN A 533 24.20 25.76 3.55
CA ASN A 533 23.05 26.66 3.45
C ASN A 533 22.45 26.79 2.03
N THR A 534 22.64 25.78 1.18
CA THR A 534 22.02 25.73 -0.15
C THR A 534 20.58 25.22 -0.08
N SER A 535 19.79 25.49 -1.12
CA SER A 535 18.42 24.95 -1.24
C SER A 535 18.36 23.42 -1.25
N ALA A 536 19.47 22.74 -1.56
CA ALA A 536 19.57 21.29 -1.53
C ALA A 536 19.49 20.70 -0.11
N GLN A 537 19.71 21.52 0.93
CA GLN A 537 19.72 21.13 2.36
C GLN A 537 18.49 21.64 3.12
N ARG A 538 17.46 22.09 2.39
CA ARG A 538 16.30 22.78 2.95
C ARG A 538 15.03 22.03 2.61
N TRP A 539 14.19 21.82 3.63
CA TRP A 539 13.05 20.90 3.57
C TRP A 539 11.78 21.50 4.17
N TRP A 540 10.64 21.40 3.49
CA TRP A 540 9.32 21.66 4.05
C TRP A 540 8.69 20.38 4.58
N LEU A 541 7.97 20.46 5.69
CA LEU A 541 7.14 19.38 6.19
C LEU A 541 5.69 19.65 5.80
N ARG A 542 5.11 18.83 4.93
CA ARG A 542 3.73 19.00 4.42
C ARG A 542 2.84 17.91 4.97
N VAL A 543 1.80 18.28 5.71
CA VAL A 543 0.83 17.32 6.25
C VAL A 543 0.08 16.65 5.09
N ALA A 544 0.18 15.32 4.99
CA ALA A 544 -0.46 14.55 3.93
C ALA A 544 -1.94 14.32 4.24
N ASN A 545 -2.79 14.27 3.20
CA ASN A 545 -4.24 14.10 3.36
C ASN A 545 -4.62 12.77 4.04
N GLU A 546 -3.87 11.70 3.78
CA GLU A 546 -4.06 10.38 4.39
C GLU A 546 -3.22 10.16 5.66
N GLY A 547 -2.57 11.21 6.16
CA GLY A 547 -1.78 11.20 7.39
C GLY A 547 -0.28 10.98 7.20
N GLY A 548 0.48 11.47 8.18
CA GLY A 548 1.93 11.63 8.10
C GLY A 548 2.31 12.94 7.41
N VAL A 549 3.58 13.07 7.02
CA VAL A 549 4.11 14.22 6.29
C VAL A 549 4.88 13.80 5.05
N TYR A 550 4.81 14.63 4.01
CA TYR A 550 5.85 14.68 2.99
C TYR A 550 7.00 15.55 3.49
N ILE A 551 8.23 15.07 3.27
CA ILE A 551 9.44 15.89 3.44
C ILE A 551 9.80 16.41 2.05
N GLN A 552 9.38 17.63 1.77
CA GLN A 552 9.48 18.27 0.45
C GLN A 552 10.79 19.06 0.34
N SER A 553 11.55 18.85 -0.73
CA SER A 553 12.73 19.68 -1.01
C SER A 553 12.33 21.11 -1.39
N VAL A 554 13.10 22.12 -0.97
CA VAL A 554 12.92 23.51 -1.41
C VAL A 554 13.22 23.67 -2.92
N LEU A 555 13.92 22.72 -3.55
CA LEU A 555 14.23 22.74 -4.99
C LEU A 555 13.01 22.57 -5.91
N GLY A 556 11.81 22.26 -5.38
CA GLY A 556 10.58 22.22 -6.18
C GLY A 556 9.48 21.36 -5.57
N ASN A 557 8.58 20.86 -6.41
CA ASN A 557 7.52 19.92 -6.02
C ASN A 557 8.08 18.48 -5.98
N TRP A 558 9.03 18.23 -5.08
CA TRP A 558 9.77 16.97 -4.95
C TRP A 558 9.80 16.51 -3.49
N VAL A 559 9.61 15.23 -3.23
CA VAL A 559 9.52 14.67 -1.88
C VAL A 559 10.48 13.50 -1.68
N LEU A 560 10.83 13.24 -0.41
CA LEU A 560 11.48 11.98 -0.04
C LEU A 560 10.59 10.79 -0.38
N ASP A 561 11.23 9.74 -0.88
CA ASP A 561 10.59 8.53 -1.37
C ASP A 561 11.44 7.30 -1.03
N LEU A 562 10.78 6.21 -0.64
CA LEU A 562 11.42 4.90 -0.51
C LEU A 562 11.56 4.27 -1.89
N THR A 563 12.79 4.02 -2.36
CA THR A 563 13.02 3.50 -3.71
C THR A 563 12.22 2.23 -4.00
N GLY A 564 11.42 2.28 -5.08
CA GLY A 564 10.53 1.18 -5.49
C GLY A 564 9.39 0.88 -4.49
N GLY A 565 9.14 1.78 -3.55
CA GLY A 565 8.19 1.58 -2.45
C GLY A 565 8.59 0.46 -1.49
N ASN A 566 9.86 0.06 -1.46
CA ASN A 566 10.34 -1.04 -0.61
C ASN A 566 10.45 -0.62 0.86
N THR A 567 10.22 -1.56 1.78
CA THR A 567 10.32 -1.34 3.24
C THR A 567 11.36 -2.24 3.90
N ALA A 568 12.19 -2.94 3.12
CA ALA A 568 13.30 -3.72 3.64
C ALA A 568 14.36 -2.82 4.26
N ASP A 569 15.03 -3.32 5.30
CA ASP A 569 16.18 -2.65 5.88
C ASP A 569 17.28 -2.46 4.80
N GLY A 570 17.87 -1.27 4.75
CA GLY A 570 18.83 -0.86 3.73
C GLY A 570 18.23 -0.23 2.47
N THR A 571 16.90 -0.19 2.32
CA THR A 571 16.23 0.49 1.20
C THR A 571 16.70 1.94 1.11
N GLN A 572 17.15 2.37 -0.06
CA GLN A 572 17.62 3.74 -0.28
C GLN A 572 16.45 4.75 -0.24
N VAL A 573 16.74 5.95 0.27
CA VAL A 573 15.84 7.09 0.18
C VAL A 573 16.28 7.99 -0.99
N GLN A 574 15.32 8.38 -1.80
CA GLN A 574 15.52 9.17 -3.01
C GLN A 574 14.56 10.36 -3.06
N LEU A 575 14.80 11.25 -4.01
CA LEU A 575 13.86 12.28 -4.42
C LEU A 575 12.94 11.74 -5.52
N TYR A 576 11.63 11.96 -5.40
CA TYR A 576 10.66 11.54 -6.41
C TYR A 576 9.53 12.56 -6.55
N ALA A 577 8.83 12.52 -7.69
CA ALA A 577 7.63 13.34 -7.90
C ALA A 577 6.51 12.87 -6.96
N PRO A 578 5.74 13.76 -6.32
CA PRO A 578 4.65 13.35 -5.45
C PRO A 578 3.64 12.45 -6.17
N ASN A 579 3.30 11.32 -5.56
CA ASN A 579 2.41 10.30 -6.13
C ASN A 579 1.38 9.73 -5.14
N ASP A 580 1.20 10.41 -4.00
CA ASP A 580 0.26 10.06 -2.92
C ASP A 580 0.48 8.69 -2.24
N SER A 581 1.53 7.96 -2.60
CA SER A 581 1.81 6.64 -2.01
C SER A 581 2.31 6.72 -0.56
N GLU A 582 2.10 5.66 0.22
CA GLU A 582 2.64 5.55 1.59
C GLU A 582 4.17 5.55 1.63
N ALA A 583 4.83 5.26 0.50
CA ALA A 583 6.29 5.27 0.39
C ALA A 583 6.89 6.68 0.49
N GLN A 584 6.07 7.71 0.36
CA GLN A 584 6.46 9.13 0.42
C GLN A 584 6.02 9.82 1.72
N ARG A 585 5.38 9.07 2.63
CA ARG A 585 4.79 9.60 3.86
C ARG A 585 5.56 9.12 5.09
N PHE A 586 5.93 10.06 5.95
CA PHE A 586 6.73 9.84 7.14
C PHE A 586 6.03 10.37 8.39
N VAL A 587 6.39 9.86 9.57
CA VAL A 587 5.98 10.39 10.85
C VAL A 587 7.21 10.95 11.55
N ILE A 588 7.14 12.21 11.98
CA ILE A 588 8.22 12.86 12.73
C ILE A 588 7.94 12.69 14.22
N THR A 589 8.80 11.97 14.92
CA THR A 589 8.56 11.55 16.31
C THR A 589 9.68 12.02 17.21
N ASP A 590 9.33 12.58 18.37
CA ASP A 590 10.31 13.12 19.31
C ASP A 590 11.17 11.97 19.88
N ALA A 591 12.49 12.15 19.84
CA ALA A 591 13.46 11.15 20.28
C ALA A 591 13.96 11.37 21.72
N SER A 592 13.49 12.42 22.40
CA SER A 592 13.97 12.85 23.72
C SER A 592 13.04 12.48 24.88
N ALA A 593 11.75 12.27 24.62
CA ALA A 593 10.79 11.98 25.68
C ALA A 593 10.97 10.58 26.27
N VAL A 594 10.98 10.51 27.61
CA VAL A 594 11.01 9.26 28.37
C VAL A 594 9.58 8.70 28.46
N MET A 595 9.42 7.44 28.07
CA MET A 595 8.14 6.75 28.18
C MET A 595 7.92 6.30 29.64
N PRO A 596 6.77 6.63 30.27
CA PRO A 596 6.42 6.11 31.58
C PRO A 596 6.27 4.58 31.59
N GLU A 597 6.73 3.93 32.66
CA GLU A 597 6.55 2.49 32.90
C GLU A 597 5.42 2.24 33.90
N GLY A 598 4.53 1.29 33.60
CA GLY A 598 3.38 0.95 34.45
C GLY A 598 2.16 1.85 34.25
N SER A 599 1.21 1.75 35.19
CA SER A 599 -0.04 2.53 35.17
C SER A 599 0.27 3.99 35.52
N THR A 600 -0.01 4.90 34.59
CA THR A 600 0.44 6.29 34.64
C THR A 600 -0.74 7.25 34.69
N ARG A 601 -0.70 8.17 35.65
CA ARG A 601 -1.55 9.35 35.71
C ARG A 601 -0.98 10.45 34.82
N LEU A 602 -1.85 11.13 34.08
CA LEU A 602 -1.52 12.29 33.26
C LEU A 602 -2.16 13.55 33.87
N ALA A 603 -1.45 14.20 34.79
CA ALA A 603 -1.93 15.43 35.43
C ALA A 603 -1.71 16.64 34.51
N SER A 604 -2.66 17.57 34.44
CA SER A 604 -2.47 18.81 33.68
C SER A 604 -1.36 19.65 34.31
N SER A 605 -0.44 20.17 33.48
CA SER A 605 0.64 21.06 33.95
C SER A 605 0.12 22.40 34.48
N GLY A 606 -1.04 22.87 34.01
CA GLY A 606 -1.65 24.12 34.47
C GLY A 606 -2.36 24.00 35.82
N GLN A 607 -2.83 22.80 36.18
CA GLN A 607 -3.40 22.48 37.50
C GLN A 607 -3.18 21.01 37.84
N SER A 608 -2.20 20.71 38.69
CA SER A 608 -1.79 19.33 38.99
C SER A 608 -2.84 18.50 39.75
N ALA A 609 -3.93 19.10 40.23
CA ALA A 609 -5.07 18.38 40.80
C ALA A 609 -5.93 17.72 39.71
N MET A 610 -5.96 18.32 38.50
CA MET A 610 -6.73 17.83 37.36
C MET A 610 -5.93 16.77 36.58
N THR A 611 -6.61 15.71 36.15
CA THR A 611 -6.03 14.60 35.41
C THR A 611 -6.82 14.31 34.15
N LEU A 612 -6.16 13.84 33.10
CA LEU A 612 -6.84 13.19 31.98
C LEU A 612 -7.51 11.90 32.47
N GLY A 613 -8.71 11.62 31.97
CA GLY A 613 -9.38 10.34 32.17
C GLY A 613 -10.54 10.13 31.21
N VAL A 614 -11.08 8.92 31.20
CA VAL A 614 -12.29 8.56 30.46
C VAL A 614 -13.52 9.06 31.23
N ALA A 615 -14.42 9.77 30.55
CA ALA A 615 -15.63 10.32 31.17
C ALA A 615 -16.49 9.22 31.83
N ASP A 616 -17.01 9.53 33.02
CA ASP A 616 -17.88 8.67 33.84
C ASP A 616 -17.30 7.27 34.16
N GLY A 617 -16.00 7.05 33.92
CA GLY A 617 -15.40 5.72 34.00
C GLY A 617 -15.99 4.71 32.99
N SER A 618 -16.56 5.20 31.89
CA SER A 618 -17.25 4.38 30.89
C SER A 618 -16.33 3.33 30.26
N TYR A 619 -16.93 2.19 29.92
CA TYR A 619 -16.32 1.13 29.13
C TYR A 619 -16.71 1.21 27.66
N ASP A 620 -17.55 2.16 27.23
CA ASP A 620 -18.12 2.16 25.89
C ASP A 620 -17.11 2.56 24.82
N ASP A 621 -17.31 2.05 23.61
CA ASP A 621 -16.63 2.54 22.41
C ASP A 621 -17.04 3.99 22.16
N GLY A 622 -16.06 4.87 21.97
CA GLY A 622 -16.32 6.29 21.69
C GLY A 622 -16.55 7.17 22.93
N ALA A 623 -16.43 6.63 24.14
CA ALA A 623 -16.43 7.44 25.35
C ALA A 623 -15.33 8.51 25.26
N LYS A 624 -15.69 9.78 25.51
CA LYS A 624 -14.76 10.92 25.41
C LYS A 624 -13.73 10.86 26.53
N LEU A 625 -12.58 11.48 26.27
CA LEU A 625 -11.64 11.85 27.32
C LEU A 625 -11.89 13.28 27.77
N GLU A 626 -11.65 13.54 29.04
CA GLU A 626 -11.81 14.84 29.68
C GLU A 626 -10.81 15.01 30.83
N VAL A 627 -10.61 16.25 31.26
CA VAL A 627 -9.91 16.54 32.52
C VAL A 627 -10.90 16.44 33.69
N GLN A 628 -10.45 15.87 34.81
CA GLN A 628 -11.30 15.56 35.97
C GLN A 628 -10.47 15.57 37.27
N ASP A 629 -11.15 15.65 38.41
CA ASP A 629 -10.51 15.58 39.73
C ASP A 629 -9.85 14.22 39.95
N TRP A 630 -8.64 14.22 40.50
CA TRP A 630 -7.92 12.99 40.80
C TRP A 630 -8.58 12.19 41.94
N SER A 631 -9.08 11.00 41.61
CA SER A 631 -9.71 10.06 42.57
C SER A 631 -8.94 8.75 42.73
N ASN A 632 -7.84 8.58 41.98
CA ASN A 632 -7.13 7.31 41.84
C ASN A 632 -8.01 6.18 41.26
N ALA A 633 -9.00 6.54 40.43
CA ALA A 633 -9.78 5.59 39.66
C ALA A 633 -8.98 5.10 38.44
N ASP A 634 -9.13 3.83 38.07
CA ASP A 634 -8.44 3.25 36.90
C ASP A 634 -8.83 3.93 35.58
N SER A 635 -9.99 4.61 35.53
CA SER A 635 -10.43 5.40 34.37
C SER A 635 -9.59 6.65 34.13
N GLN A 636 -8.77 7.03 35.12
CA GLN A 636 -7.84 8.15 35.10
C GLN A 636 -6.38 7.70 34.93
N LEU A 637 -6.16 6.40 34.69
CA LEU A 637 -4.85 5.79 34.51
C LEU A 637 -4.67 5.24 33.10
N PHE A 638 -3.46 5.41 32.56
CA PHE A 638 -3.10 4.98 31.21
C PHE A 638 -1.78 4.19 31.20
N ARG A 639 -1.63 3.31 30.21
CA ARG A 639 -0.38 2.58 29.94
C ARG A 639 0.15 2.91 28.56
N PHE A 640 1.46 2.99 28.47
CA PHE A 640 2.17 3.32 27.24
C PHE A 640 2.84 2.06 26.69
N SER A 641 2.76 1.85 25.38
CA SER A 641 3.43 0.72 24.72
C SER A 641 4.08 1.20 23.42
N ARG A 642 5.39 0.98 23.26
CA ARG A 642 6.10 1.36 22.02
C ARG A 642 5.63 0.55 20.83
N VAL A 643 5.36 1.24 19.73
CA VAL A 643 4.95 0.67 18.44
C VAL A 643 5.81 1.13 17.26
N GLY A 644 6.68 2.10 17.51
CA GLY A 644 7.74 2.57 16.60
C GLY A 644 8.92 3.12 17.40
N ASN A 645 9.81 3.87 16.76
CA ASN A 645 11.01 4.39 17.42
C ASN A 645 10.67 5.44 18.47
N GLY A 646 9.83 6.42 18.09
CA GLY A 646 9.28 7.45 18.98
C GLY A 646 7.74 7.43 19.09
N LEU A 647 7.10 6.32 18.68
CA LEU A 647 5.64 6.15 18.74
C LEU A 647 5.20 5.19 19.84
N VAL A 648 4.11 5.57 20.49
CA VAL A 648 3.42 4.80 21.52
C VAL A 648 1.94 4.65 21.20
N GLU A 649 1.37 3.55 21.70
CA GLU A 649 -0.06 3.44 22.00
C GLU A 649 -0.29 3.91 23.44
N ILE A 650 -1.41 4.60 23.67
CA ILE A 650 -1.85 5.04 25.01
C ILE A 650 -3.14 4.28 25.33
N ARG A 651 -3.13 3.46 26.38
CA ARG A 651 -4.21 2.54 26.69
C ARG A 651 -4.85 2.86 28.03
N SER A 652 -6.17 2.99 28.09
CA SER A 652 -6.89 3.12 29.36
C SER A 652 -6.69 1.86 30.21
N VAL A 653 -6.34 2.03 31.49
CA VAL A 653 -6.23 0.93 32.45
C VAL A 653 -7.61 0.35 32.80
N ASN A 654 -8.65 1.20 32.82
CA ASN A 654 -10.03 0.79 33.08
C ASN A 654 -10.60 -0.13 31.99
N SER A 655 -10.64 0.33 30.75
CA SER A 655 -11.34 -0.37 29.66
C SER A 655 -10.43 -1.26 28.80
N GLY A 656 -9.11 -1.05 28.89
CA GLY A 656 -8.15 -1.67 27.98
C GLY A 656 -8.14 -1.09 26.56
N LYS A 657 -8.95 -0.05 26.27
CA LYS A 657 -9.06 0.58 24.94
C LYS A 657 -7.99 1.65 24.72
N LEU A 658 -7.70 1.94 23.46
CA LEU A 658 -6.70 2.94 23.09
C LEU A 658 -7.30 4.34 23.01
N VAL A 659 -6.49 5.33 23.38
CA VAL A 659 -6.79 6.74 23.12
C VAL A 659 -6.70 6.98 21.62
N GLU A 660 -7.77 7.53 21.05
CA GLU A 660 -8.00 7.67 19.62
C GLU A 660 -8.53 9.06 19.28
N VAL A 661 -8.15 9.58 18.10
CA VAL A 661 -8.87 10.67 17.45
C VAL A 661 -10.11 10.12 16.72
N ALA A 662 -11.31 10.53 17.14
CA ALA A 662 -12.57 10.01 16.61
C ALA A 662 -12.63 10.10 15.07
N SER A 663 -13.01 9.00 14.42
CA SER A 663 -13.06 8.85 12.95
C SER A 663 -11.72 9.09 12.22
N GLY A 664 -10.61 9.23 12.94
CA GLY A 664 -9.30 9.53 12.38
C GLY A 664 -9.22 10.82 11.57
N THR A 665 -10.09 11.80 11.85
CA THR A 665 -9.99 13.15 11.24
C THR A 665 -8.70 13.85 11.71
N MET A 666 -8.25 14.85 10.97
CA MET A 666 -7.03 15.63 11.27
C MET A 666 -7.33 17.07 11.67
N THR A 667 -8.60 17.47 11.76
CA THR A 667 -9.01 18.85 12.00
C THR A 667 -8.84 19.26 13.46
N ASN A 668 -8.51 20.53 13.69
CA ASN A 668 -8.59 21.12 15.03
C ASN A 668 -10.02 20.97 15.60
N GLY A 669 -10.12 20.69 16.89
CA GLY A 669 -11.40 20.47 17.58
C GLY A 669 -11.93 19.04 17.49
N ALA A 670 -11.21 18.12 16.83
CA ALA A 670 -11.65 16.73 16.77
C ALA A 670 -11.71 16.09 18.16
N ARG A 671 -12.73 15.28 18.40
CA ARG A 671 -12.96 14.59 19.68
C ARG A 671 -11.85 13.56 19.93
N ILE A 672 -11.31 13.57 21.15
CA ILE A 672 -10.47 12.47 21.65
C ILE A 672 -11.35 11.50 22.44
N GLN A 673 -11.24 10.21 22.13
CA GLN A 673 -12.07 9.15 22.67
C GLN A 673 -11.24 7.89 23.01
N GLN A 674 -11.87 6.93 23.69
CA GLN A 674 -11.35 5.57 23.75
C GLN A 674 -11.99 4.69 22.66
N TRP A 675 -11.20 3.82 22.03
CA TRP A 675 -11.68 2.89 21.00
C TRP A 675 -10.88 1.57 21.00
N PRO A 676 -11.48 0.43 20.57
CA PRO A 676 -10.74 -0.80 20.39
C PRO A 676 -9.54 -0.62 19.44
N SER A 677 -8.43 -1.30 19.72
CA SER A 677 -7.25 -1.21 18.86
C SER A 677 -7.57 -1.62 17.42
N ASN A 678 -7.23 -0.75 16.46
CA ASN A 678 -7.49 -0.93 15.03
C ASN A 678 -6.25 -0.72 14.16
N GLY A 679 -5.08 -0.44 14.77
CA GLY A 679 -3.81 -0.31 14.06
C GLY A 679 -3.59 1.03 13.34
N SER A 680 -4.59 1.92 13.31
CA SER A 680 -4.53 3.18 12.56
C SER A 680 -3.59 4.21 13.21
N LEU A 681 -3.10 5.17 12.41
CA LEU A 681 -2.34 6.33 12.90
C LEU A 681 -3.16 7.23 13.85
N ALA A 682 -4.49 7.11 13.87
CA ALA A 682 -5.35 7.83 14.81
C ALA A 682 -5.16 7.36 16.27
N GLN A 683 -4.58 6.18 16.46
CA GLN A 683 -4.28 5.57 17.77
C GLN A 683 -2.78 5.56 18.09
N ARG A 684 -1.97 6.31 17.35
CA ARG A 684 -0.51 6.37 17.49
C ARG A 684 -0.12 7.76 17.93
N TRP A 685 0.70 7.83 18.97
CA TRP A 685 1.06 9.08 19.62
C TRP A 685 2.58 9.17 19.77
N SER A 686 3.14 10.37 19.57
CA SER A 686 4.49 10.71 19.97
C SER A 686 4.43 11.50 21.27
N LEU A 687 5.27 11.13 22.24
CA LEU A 687 5.47 11.90 23.45
C LEU A 687 6.45 13.02 23.11
N ARG A 688 5.99 14.26 23.05
CA ARG A 688 6.82 15.44 22.74
C ARG A 688 7.28 16.10 24.03
N ASP A 689 8.54 16.55 24.09
CA ASP A 689 8.99 17.34 25.25
C ASP A 689 8.21 18.67 25.33
N ALA A 690 7.55 18.91 26.46
CA ALA A 690 6.80 20.12 26.75
C ALA A 690 7.49 20.99 27.82
N GLY A 691 8.73 20.67 28.20
CA GLY A 691 9.53 21.37 29.19
C GLY A 691 9.17 21.03 30.64
N ASN A 692 10.10 21.29 31.57
CA ASN A 692 9.95 21.04 33.02
C ASN A 692 9.57 19.59 33.38
N GLY A 693 9.97 18.63 32.55
CA GLY A 693 9.63 17.21 32.72
C GLY A 693 8.19 16.84 32.32
N ASN A 694 7.47 17.74 31.66
CA ASN A 694 6.13 17.48 31.13
C ASN A 694 6.20 16.97 29.69
N VAL A 695 5.15 16.27 29.26
CA VAL A 695 5.03 15.73 27.90
C VAL A 695 3.78 16.24 27.21
N GLY A 696 3.88 16.45 25.91
CA GLY A 696 2.77 16.59 24.99
C GLY A 696 2.43 15.27 24.31
N LEU A 697 1.15 15.04 24.01
CA LEU A 697 0.68 13.81 23.36
C LEU A 697 0.29 14.14 21.91
N VAL A 698 1.19 13.89 20.95
CA VAL A 698 1.06 14.33 19.56
C VAL A 698 0.63 13.17 18.65
N ASN A 699 -0.48 13.31 17.95
CA ASN A 699 -1.01 12.28 17.08
C ASN A 699 -0.15 12.10 15.81
N ALA A 700 0.18 10.85 15.48
CA ALA A 700 1.04 10.51 14.33
C ALA A 700 0.39 10.78 12.97
N LYS A 701 -0.95 10.80 12.88
CA LYS A 701 -1.67 11.05 11.63
C LYS A 701 -1.58 12.53 11.25
N SER A 702 -1.83 13.42 12.20
CA SER A 702 -2.07 14.84 11.95
C SER A 702 -0.95 15.78 12.43
N GLY A 703 -0.02 15.31 13.28
CA GLY A 703 0.99 16.14 13.93
C GLY A 703 0.45 17.08 15.02
N ARG A 704 -0.83 16.93 15.39
CA ARG A 704 -1.55 17.75 16.39
C ARG A 704 -1.59 17.08 17.76
N ALA A 705 -1.78 17.85 18.82
CA ALA A 705 -1.73 17.35 20.20
C ALA A 705 -3.11 17.18 20.85
N ILE A 706 -3.17 16.34 21.88
CA ILE A 706 -4.28 16.35 22.85
C ILE A 706 -4.23 17.67 23.63
N ASP A 707 -5.33 18.39 23.58
CA ASP A 707 -5.50 19.77 24.05
C ASP A 707 -6.75 19.87 24.93
N VAL A 708 -6.66 20.52 26.09
CA VAL A 708 -7.83 20.85 26.91
C VAL A 708 -8.63 21.95 26.21
N THR A 709 -9.88 21.66 25.84
CA THR A 709 -10.68 22.57 25.01
C THR A 709 -10.75 23.99 25.59
N GLY A 710 -10.32 24.96 24.79
CA GLY A 710 -10.30 26.38 25.16
C GLY A 710 -9.31 26.73 26.28
N GLY A 711 -8.42 25.82 26.66
CA GLY A 711 -7.54 25.97 27.82
C GLY A 711 -8.26 25.97 29.17
N ASN A 712 -9.55 25.57 29.21
CA ASN A 712 -10.37 25.59 30.42
C ASN A 712 -10.08 24.34 31.30
N ILE A 713 -9.03 24.41 32.12
CA ILE A 713 -8.63 23.32 33.01
C ILE A 713 -9.58 23.27 34.22
N ALA A 714 -10.75 22.68 34.02
CA ALA A 714 -11.79 22.45 35.02
C ALA A 714 -12.36 21.03 34.85
N ALA A 715 -12.82 20.42 35.94
CA ALA A 715 -13.37 19.07 35.89
C ALA A 715 -14.55 18.96 34.92
N GLY A 716 -14.55 17.92 34.09
CA GLY A 716 -15.54 17.68 33.02
C GLY A 716 -15.23 18.36 31.69
N THR A 717 -14.19 19.22 31.60
CA THR A 717 -13.79 19.81 30.31
C THR A 717 -13.23 18.73 29.39
N ALA A 718 -13.85 18.55 28.22
CA ALA A 718 -13.38 17.62 27.21
C ALA A 718 -11.98 17.99 26.68
N VAL A 719 -11.24 16.98 26.23
CA VAL A 719 -10.03 17.20 25.43
C VAL A 719 -10.32 17.02 23.94
N GLN A 720 -9.56 17.72 23.11
CA GLN A 720 -9.67 17.79 21.67
C GLN A 720 -8.31 17.60 20.99
N LEU A 721 -8.32 17.32 19.69
CA LEU A 721 -7.13 17.42 18.85
C LEU A 721 -6.89 18.89 18.45
N TYR A 722 -5.69 19.43 18.65
CA TYR A 722 -5.39 20.81 18.27
C TYR A 722 -3.93 21.02 17.86
N GLY A 723 -3.68 22.01 17.00
CA GLY A 723 -2.34 22.41 16.59
C GLY A 723 -1.42 22.70 17.79
N TRP A 724 -0.18 22.21 17.72
CA TRP A 724 0.79 22.43 18.80
C TRP A 724 1.03 23.93 19.02
N ASN A 725 0.74 24.41 20.23
CA ASN A 725 0.89 25.82 20.61
C ASN A 725 1.74 26.01 21.89
N GLY A 726 2.22 24.93 22.50
CA GLY A 726 3.12 24.97 23.66
C GLY A 726 2.48 25.47 24.96
N THR A 727 1.16 25.58 25.01
CA THR A 727 0.45 26.04 26.22
C THR A 727 0.25 24.91 27.24
N ALA A 728 -0.13 25.28 28.47
CA ALA A 728 -0.47 24.31 29.52
C ALA A 728 -1.63 23.37 29.16
N ALA A 729 -2.48 23.76 28.19
CA ALA A 729 -3.58 22.92 27.69
C ALA A 729 -3.09 21.65 26.98
N GLN A 730 -1.83 21.62 26.54
CA GLN A 730 -1.24 20.52 25.76
C GLN A 730 -0.10 19.80 26.51
N SER A 731 0.10 20.13 27.80
CA SER A 731 1.26 19.72 28.57
C SER A 731 0.84 18.96 29.83
N TRP A 732 1.36 17.74 29.97
CA TRP A 732 0.94 16.74 30.95
C TRP A 732 2.12 16.29 31.81
N LYS A 733 1.95 16.31 33.12
CA LYS A 733 2.89 15.70 34.08
C LYS A 733 2.54 14.22 34.27
N THR A 734 3.51 13.34 34.08
CA THR A 734 3.35 11.90 34.24
C THR A 734 3.75 11.45 35.64
N SER A 735 2.95 10.60 36.28
CA SER A 735 3.32 9.91 37.53
C SER A 735 2.73 8.51 37.59
N VAL A 736 3.54 7.51 37.97
CA VAL A 736 3.08 6.13 38.14
C VAL A 736 2.19 6.02 39.38
N ALA A 737 1.11 5.26 39.29
CA ALA A 737 0.20 4.97 40.40
C ALA A 737 -0.32 3.52 40.32
N GLU A 738 -0.63 2.92 41.47
CA GLU A 738 -1.12 1.55 41.54
C GLU A 738 -2.58 1.44 41.06
N SER A 739 -2.85 0.44 40.22
CA SER A 739 -4.22 0.05 39.89
C SER A 739 -4.81 -0.78 41.03
N LYS A 740 -6.06 -0.53 41.38
CA LYS A 740 -6.78 -1.30 42.41
C LYS A 740 -7.33 -2.65 41.91
N ARG A 741 -7.17 -2.97 40.62
CA ARG A 741 -7.64 -4.25 40.01
C ARG A 741 -6.61 -5.37 40.19
N GLY A 742 -7.08 -6.62 40.23
CA GLY A 742 -6.20 -7.79 40.07
C GLY A 742 -5.61 -7.90 38.67
N GLY A 743 -4.62 -8.77 38.47
CA GLY A 743 -3.90 -8.91 37.19
C GLY A 743 -4.46 -9.97 36.24
N LEU A 744 -4.21 -9.83 34.94
CA LEU A 744 -4.28 -10.88 33.94
C LEU A 744 -2.86 -11.13 33.43
N SER A 745 -2.28 -12.26 33.80
CA SER A 745 -0.91 -12.63 33.46
C SER A 745 -0.89 -13.64 32.31
N ARG A 746 0.03 -13.47 31.37
CA ARG A 746 0.23 -14.42 30.29
C ARG A 746 1.32 -15.41 30.68
N LEU A 747 0.98 -16.70 30.65
CA LEU A 747 1.94 -17.80 30.80
C LEU A 747 2.21 -18.39 29.41
N ALA A 748 3.39 -18.10 28.87
CA ALA A 748 3.74 -18.48 27.51
C ALA A 748 5.25 -18.62 27.33
N GLY A 749 5.64 -19.48 26.40
CA GLY A 749 6.99 -19.52 25.85
C GLY A 749 6.98 -19.63 24.32
N ALA A 750 8.17 -19.79 23.73
CA ALA A 750 8.32 -19.87 22.27
C ALA A 750 7.63 -21.10 21.66
N THR A 751 7.55 -22.20 22.41
CA THR A 751 6.83 -23.41 22.03
C THR A 751 5.89 -23.89 23.15
N ARG A 752 5.09 -24.92 22.86
CA ARG A 752 4.19 -25.56 23.83
C ARG A 752 4.92 -26.09 25.08
N TYR A 753 6.21 -26.45 24.94
CA TYR A 753 7.02 -26.98 26.03
C TYR A 753 7.41 -25.89 27.03
N GLU A 754 7.86 -24.73 26.53
CA GLU A 754 8.17 -23.59 27.40
C GLU A 754 6.90 -22.95 27.97
N THR A 755 5.76 -23.00 27.25
CA THR A 755 4.46 -22.62 27.84
C THR A 755 4.08 -23.56 28.99
N ALA A 756 4.21 -24.88 28.82
CA ALA A 756 3.94 -25.85 29.89
C ALA A 756 4.89 -25.67 31.09
N ASP A 757 6.15 -25.33 30.85
CA ASP A 757 7.11 -24.95 31.90
C ASP A 757 6.65 -23.71 32.68
N ALA A 758 6.25 -22.63 32.00
CA ALA A 758 5.75 -21.41 32.64
C ALA A 758 4.47 -21.67 33.47
N ILE A 759 3.59 -22.55 32.97
CA ILE A 759 2.38 -23.00 33.69
C ILE A 759 2.78 -23.76 34.97
N ALA A 760 3.67 -24.74 34.86
CA ALA A 760 4.13 -25.52 36.01
C ALA A 760 4.85 -24.66 37.05
N ALA A 761 5.69 -23.70 36.62
CA ALA A 761 6.40 -22.75 37.48
C ALA A 761 5.46 -21.90 38.34
N THR A 762 4.29 -21.58 37.78
CA THR A 762 3.28 -20.74 38.41
C THR A 762 2.48 -21.54 39.44
N GLY A 763 2.06 -22.77 39.08
CA GLY A 763 1.19 -23.60 39.91
C GLY A 763 1.91 -24.42 40.99
N PHE A 764 3.20 -24.73 40.81
CA PHE A 764 3.91 -25.71 41.61
C PHE A 764 5.30 -25.21 41.99
N LYS A 765 5.54 -25.06 43.31
CA LYS A 765 6.87 -24.71 43.84
C LYS A 765 7.76 -25.94 44.03
N GLN A 766 7.16 -27.06 44.43
CA GLN A 766 7.79 -28.37 44.58
C GLN A 766 6.75 -29.43 44.19
N SER A 767 7.20 -30.63 43.82
CA SER A 767 6.31 -31.77 43.58
C SER A 767 7.10 -33.08 43.64
N ASP A 768 6.63 -34.06 44.40
CA ASP A 768 7.26 -35.39 44.48
C ASP A 768 7.09 -36.19 43.17
N TRP A 769 5.99 -35.96 42.46
CA TRP A 769 5.69 -36.60 41.18
C TRP A 769 5.66 -35.58 40.03
N VAL A 770 6.00 -36.01 38.82
CA VAL A 770 5.66 -35.28 37.59
C VAL A 770 4.90 -36.19 36.64
N VAL A 771 3.82 -35.68 36.04
CA VAL A 771 3.07 -36.38 35.00
C VAL A 771 3.54 -35.84 33.65
N ILE A 772 4.11 -36.69 32.81
CA ILE A 772 4.61 -36.32 31.49
C ILE A 772 3.70 -36.90 30.42
N ALA A 773 3.16 -36.02 29.60
CA ALA A 773 2.34 -36.37 28.45
C ALA A 773 2.98 -35.89 27.14
N SER A 774 2.52 -36.42 26.01
CA SER A 774 2.99 -35.96 24.71
C SER A 774 2.49 -34.55 24.42
N GLY A 775 3.42 -33.68 24.06
CA GLY A 775 3.08 -32.39 23.46
C GLY A 775 2.71 -32.52 21.99
N GLU A 776 2.91 -33.67 21.34
CA GLU A 776 2.68 -33.86 19.89
C GLU A 776 1.39 -34.63 19.59
N SER A 777 0.90 -35.45 20.52
CA SER A 777 -0.34 -36.23 20.39
C SER A 777 -1.24 -36.13 21.62
N PHE A 778 -2.46 -35.65 21.44
CA PHE A 778 -3.44 -35.43 22.52
C PHE A 778 -4.12 -36.68 23.12
N PRO A 779 -4.38 -37.80 22.40
CA PRO A 779 -5.35 -38.78 22.86
C PRO A 779 -5.03 -39.45 24.20
N ASP A 780 -3.77 -39.80 24.41
CA ASP A 780 -3.30 -40.37 25.68
C ASP A 780 -3.27 -39.32 26.79
N ALA A 781 -2.95 -38.09 26.41
CA ALA A 781 -2.73 -36.96 27.31
C ALA A 781 -4.00 -36.51 28.06
N LEU A 782 -5.21 -36.75 27.51
CA LEU A 782 -6.48 -36.33 28.12
C LEU A 782 -6.77 -36.96 29.49
N SER A 783 -6.19 -38.13 29.76
CA SER A 783 -6.34 -38.83 31.04
C SER A 783 -5.37 -38.33 32.12
N ALA A 784 -4.39 -37.49 31.76
CA ALA A 784 -3.32 -37.06 32.65
C ALA A 784 -3.77 -36.11 33.77
N SER A 785 -4.79 -35.27 33.55
CA SER A 785 -5.19 -34.26 34.54
C SER A 785 -5.75 -34.87 35.84
N ALA A 786 -6.52 -35.95 35.74
CA ALA A 786 -7.01 -36.68 36.91
C ALA A 786 -5.87 -37.32 37.70
N LEU A 787 -4.94 -37.95 36.98
CA LEU A 787 -3.75 -38.56 37.54
C LEU A 787 -2.88 -37.54 38.26
N ALA A 788 -2.68 -36.38 37.65
CA ALA A 788 -1.96 -35.26 38.23
C ALA A 788 -2.60 -34.79 39.54
N GLY A 789 -3.94 -34.75 39.63
CA GLY A 789 -4.65 -34.42 40.87
C GLY A 789 -4.53 -35.47 41.96
N ALA A 790 -4.50 -36.75 41.60
CA ALA A 790 -4.28 -37.84 42.56
C ALA A 790 -2.87 -37.83 43.16
N LEU A 791 -1.89 -37.29 42.43
CA LEU A 791 -0.48 -37.22 42.83
C LEU A 791 -0.03 -35.84 43.34
N ASP A 792 -0.94 -34.84 43.34
CA ASP A 792 -0.62 -33.42 43.57
C ASP A 792 0.54 -32.91 42.69
N ALA A 793 0.53 -33.29 41.41
CA ALA A 793 1.63 -33.11 40.48
C ALA A 793 1.29 -32.15 39.32
N PRO A 794 2.29 -31.49 38.70
CA PRO A 794 2.09 -30.80 37.43
C PRO A 794 1.98 -31.79 36.26
N VAL A 795 1.31 -31.34 35.19
CA VAL A 795 1.39 -31.97 33.87
C VAL A 795 2.44 -31.24 33.03
N LEU A 796 3.50 -31.95 32.67
CA LEU A 796 4.56 -31.47 31.80
C LEU A 796 4.43 -32.11 30.41
N LEU A 797 4.97 -31.43 29.39
CA LEU A 797 4.90 -31.88 28.01
C LEU A 797 6.29 -32.27 27.50
N SER A 798 6.34 -33.32 26.68
CA SER A 798 7.56 -33.75 26.00
C SER A 798 7.34 -34.04 24.52
N ARG A 799 8.44 -33.99 23.75
CA ARG A 799 8.54 -34.67 22.45
C ARG A 799 8.68 -36.19 22.66
N PRO A 800 8.44 -37.03 21.64
CA PRO A 800 8.51 -38.48 21.79
C PRO A 800 9.89 -39.03 22.20
N ASP A 801 11.00 -38.45 21.75
CA ASP A 801 12.33 -39.08 21.77
C ASP A 801 13.41 -38.38 22.60
N ALA A 802 13.18 -37.14 23.05
CA ALA A 802 14.18 -36.37 23.80
C ALA A 802 13.57 -35.44 24.87
N VAL A 803 14.27 -35.34 26.01
CA VAL A 803 14.01 -34.33 27.03
C VAL A 803 14.59 -32.98 26.56
N SER A 804 13.76 -31.94 26.52
CA SER A 804 14.24 -30.58 26.25
C SER A 804 14.89 -29.95 27.49
N ASP A 805 15.74 -28.93 27.28
CA ASP A 805 16.35 -28.17 28.38
C ASP A 805 15.31 -27.60 29.34
N ALA A 806 14.18 -27.11 28.81
CA ALA A 806 13.07 -26.60 29.61
C ALA A 806 12.44 -27.70 30.49
N LEU A 807 12.22 -28.90 29.94
CA LEU A 807 11.67 -30.03 30.70
C LEU A 807 12.64 -30.50 31.79
N ALA A 808 13.92 -30.66 31.45
CA ALA A 808 14.95 -31.05 32.42
C ALA A 808 15.10 -30.03 33.55
N ALA A 809 15.13 -28.74 33.22
CA ALA A 809 15.20 -27.67 34.21
C ALA A 809 13.98 -27.67 35.14
N ARG A 810 12.77 -27.85 34.60
CA ARG A 810 11.53 -27.92 35.40
C ARG A 810 11.51 -29.10 36.36
N ILE A 811 11.84 -30.31 35.90
CA ILE A 811 11.87 -31.51 36.74
C ILE A 811 12.82 -31.30 37.93
N LYS A 812 14.02 -30.77 37.66
CA LYS A 812 15.01 -30.44 38.70
C LYS A 812 14.51 -29.35 39.65
N ALA A 813 13.93 -28.27 39.12
CA ALA A 813 13.43 -27.15 39.92
C ALA A 813 12.28 -27.55 40.86
N LEU A 814 11.46 -28.52 40.47
CA LEU A 814 10.39 -29.06 41.31
C LEU A 814 10.90 -30.00 42.41
N GLY A 815 12.16 -30.48 42.30
CA GLY A 815 12.68 -31.52 43.19
C GLY A 815 11.96 -32.86 43.02
N ALA A 816 11.54 -33.19 41.80
CA ALA A 816 10.72 -34.38 41.56
C ALA A 816 11.47 -35.68 41.89
N LYS A 817 10.82 -36.54 42.65
CA LYS A 817 11.37 -37.84 43.07
C LYS A 817 11.09 -38.92 42.04
N ARG A 818 9.90 -38.87 41.43
CA ARG A 818 9.38 -39.90 40.54
C ARG A 818 8.62 -39.27 39.37
N ALA A 819 8.54 -39.99 38.25
CA ALA A 819 7.78 -39.55 37.08
C ALA A 819 6.81 -40.62 36.58
N VAL A 820 5.70 -40.19 35.98
CA VAL A 820 4.80 -41.06 35.24
C VAL A 820 4.62 -40.57 33.80
N LEU A 821 4.84 -41.46 32.84
CA LEU A 821 4.60 -41.23 31.43
C LEU A 821 3.19 -41.72 31.07
N VAL A 822 2.36 -40.82 30.53
CA VAL A 822 1.02 -41.15 30.03
C VAL A 822 1.08 -41.28 28.51
N GLY A 823 1.05 -42.52 28.04
CA GLY A 823 1.16 -42.90 26.65
C GLY A 823 2.05 -44.13 26.43
N SER A 824 1.82 -44.82 25.32
CA SER A 824 2.63 -45.97 24.90
C SER A 824 4.06 -45.57 24.53
N GLU A 825 4.93 -46.56 24.28
CA GLU A 825 6.31 -46.29 23.86
C GLU A 825 6.40 -45.60 22.49
N SER A 826 5.41 -45.75 21.61
CA SER A 826 5.40 -45.05 20.32
C SER A 826 5.07 -43.56 20.45
N VAL A 827 4.45 -43.15 21.56
CA VAL A 827 4.06 -41.75 21.85
C VAL A 827 5.10 -41.06 22.74
N LEU A 828 5.68 -41.80 23.68
CA LEU A 828 6.75 -41.35 24.57
C LEU A 828 7.77 -42.49 24.66
N SER A 829 8.91 -42.37 23.97
CA SER A 829 9.87 -43.47 23.79
C SER A 829 10.53 -43.96 25.08
N SER A 830 11.14 -45.14 25.00
CA SER A 830 11.98 -45.71 26.07
C SER A 830 13.29 -44.93 26.26
N SER A 831 13.75 -44.22 25.22
CA SER A 831 14.86 -43.25 25.33
C SER A 831 14.47 -42.08 26.23
N LEU A 832 13.31 -41.47 25.98
CA LEU A 832 12.77 -40.40 26.83
C LEU A 832 12.60 -40.89 28.27
N ALA A 833 12.04 -42.08 28.46
CA ALA A 833 11.85 -42.66 29.80
C ALA A 833 13.17 -42.81 30.57
N SER A 834 14.23 -43.26 29.88
CA SER A 834 15.58 -43.36 30.47
C SER A 834 16.13 -41.99 30.85
N GLN A 835 16.03 -40.99 29.96
CA GLN A 835 16.49 -39.63 30.25
C GLN A 835 15.74 -38.97 31.42
N VAL A 836 14.42 -39.17 31.51
CA VAL A 836 13.61 -38.69 32.64
C VAL A 836 14.00 -39.39 33.94
N LYS A 837 14.32 -40.69 33.88
CA LYS A 837 14.76 -41.47 35.04
C LYS A 837 16.00 -40.87 35.68
N ASP A 838 16.93 -40.37 34.88
CA ASP A 838 18.17 -39.73 35.36
C ASP A 838 17.94 -38.32 35.94
N LEU A 839 16.75 -37.75 35.77
CA LEU A 839 16.40 -36.41 36.24
C LEU A 839 15.62 -36.40 37.56
N VAL A 840 15.02 -37.54 37.94
CA VAL A 840 14.22 -37.67 39.16
C VAL A 840 15.02 -38.38 40.26
N SER A 841 14.91 -37.92 41.50
CA SER A 841 15.87 -38.33 42.54
C SER A 841 15.80 -39.81 42.94
N GLU A 842 14.64 -40.47 42.81
CA GLU A 842 14.48 -41.90 43.12
C GLU A 842 14.69 -42.81 41.91
N HIS A 843 15.03 -42.24 40.75
CA HIS A 843 15.23 -42.97 39.49
C HIS A 843 14.03 -43.88 39.15
N GLU A 844 12.81 -43.45 39.49
CA GLU A 844 11.59 -44.20 39.27
C GLU A 844 10.73 -43.51 38.20
N VAL A 845 10.52 -44.22 37.08
CA VAL A 845 9.61 -43.82 36.01
C VAL A 845 8.59 -44.92 35.78
N ARG A 846 7.31 -44.57 35.88
CA ARG A 846 6.19 -45.47 35.60
C ARG A 846 5.54 -45.10 34.28
N ARG A 847 4.94 -46.08 33.58
CA ARG A 847 4.22 -45.85 32.33
C ARG A 847 2.79 -46.35 32.42
N LEU A 848 1.85 -45.54 31.94
CA LEU A 848 0.44 -45.87 31.74
C LEU A 848 0.09 -45.59 30.28
N GLY A 849 -0.14 -46.63 29.48
CA GLY A 849 -0.37 -46.51 28.06
C GLY A 849 -0.89 -47.81 27.46
N GLY A 850 -1.79 -47.69 26.49
CA GLY A 850 -2.37 -48.82 25.76
C GLY A 850 -2.14 -48.75 24.26
N ALA A 851 -2.79 -49.64 23.50
CA ALA A 851 -2.65 -49.68 22.04
C ALA A 851 -3.34 -48.47 21.37
N ASN A 852 -4.35 -47.91 22.02
CA ASN A 852 -5.04 -46.70 21.61
C ASN A 852 -5.47 -45.85 22.83
N ARG A 853 -6.09 -44.71 22.56
CA ARG A 853 -6.53 -43.73 23.57
C ARG A 853 -7.50 -44.30 24.62
N TYR A 854 -8.36 -45.24 24.21
CA TYR A 854 -9.32 -45.89 25.08
C TYR A 854 -8.60 -46.84 26.04
N ASP A 855 -7.67 -47.63 25.52
CA ASP A 855 -6.82 -48.53 26.30
C ASP A 855 -5.90 -47.76 27.26
N THR A 856 -5.36 -46.62 26.84
CA THR A 856 -4.60 -45.73 27.73
C THR A 856 -5.47 -45.21 28.87
N SER A 857 -6.67 -44.71 28.58
CA SER A 857 -7.60 -44.24 29.63
C SER A 857 -8.04 -45.38 30.57
N LEU A 858 -8.16 -46.61 30.06
CA LEU A 858 -8.43 -47.80 30.87
C LEU A 858 -7.24 -48.15 31.76
N SER A 859 -6.01 -48.09 31.25
CA SER A 859 -4.80 -48.33 32.04
C SER A 859 -4.64 -47.29 33.15
N VAL A 860 -4.97 -46.02 32.88
CA VAL A 860 -4.98 -44.98 33.93
C VAL A 860 -6.04 -45.29 34.99
N LEU A 861 -7.27 -45.62 34.60
CA LEU A 861 -8.33 -45.98 35.55
C LEU A 861 -7.93 -47.18 36.42
N ARG A 862 -7.52 -48.28 35.80
CA ARG A 862 -7.32 -49.58 36.46
C ARG A 862 -5.99 -49.67 37.19
N ASP A 863 -4.90 -49.26 36.56
CA ASP A 863 -3.55 -49.58 37.04
C ASP A 863 -2.95 -48.48 37.91
N ALA A 864 -3.37 -47.21 37.76
CA ALA A 864 -2.71 -46.09 38.43
C ALA A 864 -2.72 -46.19 39.97
N PRO A 865 -3.82 -46.54 40.66
CA PRO A 865 -3.83 -46.64 42.13
C PRO A 865 -2.75 -47.60 42.64
N GLY A 866 -2.71 -48.81 42.07
CA GLY A 866 -1.74 -49.84 42.46
C GLY A 866 -0.30 -49.53 42.02
N LYS A 867 -0.10 -49.00 40.80
CA LYS A 867 1.25 -48.70 40.28
C LYS A 867 1.90 -47.47 40.91
N LEU A 868 1.10 -46.50 41.37
CA LEU A 868 1.58 -45.20 41.84
C LEU A 868 1.37 -44.98 43.34
N GLY A 869 0.68 -45.89 44.03
CA GLY A 869 0.62 -45.93 45.48
C GLY A 869 -0.40 -44.99 46.12
N PHE A 870 -1.52 -44.70 45.45
CA PHE A 870 -2.68 -44.04 46.05
C PHE A 870 -3.86 -45.01 46.18
N GLU A 871 -4.68 -44.89 47.23
CA GLU A 871 -5.63 -45.95 47.62
C GLU A 871 -6.71 -46.25 46.57
N LYS A 872 -7.42 -45.23 46.10
CA LYS A 872 -8.48 -45.34 45.09
C LYS A 872 -8.83 -43.98 44.51
N TRP A 873 -9.51 -43.99 43.37
CA TRP A 873 -10.16 -42.81 42.80
C TRP A 873 -11.35 -42.35 43.67
N SER A 874 -11.81 -41.11 43.45
CA SER A 874 -13.04 -40.62 44.07
C SER A 874 -14.29 -41.38 43.59
N ASP A 875 -15.42 -41.14 44.26
CA ASP A 875 -16.71 -41.77 43.90
C ASP A 875 -17.27 -41.28 42.54
N THR A 876 -16.58 -40.38 41.84
CA THR A 876 -16.99 -39.84 40.54
C THR A 876 -16.04 -40.24 39.43
N VAL A 877 -16.59 -40.66 38.29
CA VAL A 877 -15.85 -40.81 37.03
C VAL A 877 -16.26 -39.73 36.03
N ILE A 878 -15.31 -39.23 35.26
CA ILE A 878 -15.57 -38.31 34.15
C ILE A 878 -15.46 -39.09 32.85
N VAL A 879 -16.52 -39.11 32.06
CA VAL A 879 -16.55 -39.70 30.73
C VAL A 879 -16.50 -38.57 29.73
N ALA A 880 -15.58 -38.63 28.77
CA ALA A 880 -15.45 -37.66 27.70
C ALA A 880 -15.24 -38.36 26.35
N SER A 881 -15.55 -37.68 25.25
CA SER A 881 -15.29 -38.24 23.92
C SER A 881 -13.78 -38.38 23.67
N GLY A 882 -13.38 -39.51 23.12
CA GLY A 882 -12.02 -39.71 22.60
C GLY A 882 -11.81 -39.13 21.21
N GLU A 883 -12.86 -38.69 20.52
CA GLU A 883 -12.80 -38.23 19.13
C GLU A 883 -12.22 -36.82 18.99
N GLY A 884 -12.23 -36.03 20.06
CA GLY A 884 -11.61 -34.71 20.12
C GLY A 884 -11.20 -34.34 21.55
N PRO A 885 -10.21 -33.45 21.73
CA PRO A 885 -9.65 -33.17 23.05
C PRO A 885 -10.52 -32.27 23.92
N TYR A 886 -11.36 -31.42 23.33
CA TYR A 886 -11.84 -30.20 23.98
C TYR A 886 -12.83 -30.44 25.12
N ASP A 887 -13.72 -31.41 24.98
CA ASP A 887 -14.66 -31.77 26.05
C ASP A 887 -13.88 -32.28 27.28
N ALA A 888 -12.92 -33.17 27.08
CA ALA A 888 -12.05 -33.66 28.15
C ALA A 888 -11.21 -32.53 28.79
N LEU A 889 -10.60 -31.66 27.98
CA LEU A 889 -9.81 -30.52 28.46
C LEU A 889 -10.62 -29.55 29.32
N SER A 890 -11.88 -29.30 28.97
CA SER A 890 -12.75 -28.41 29.74
C SER A 890 -13.01 -28.92 31.15
N ALA A 891 -12.97 -30.25 31.35
CA ALA A 891 -13.16 -30.90 32.63
C ALA A 891 -11.85 -31.16 33.40
N SER A 892 -10.68 -30.88 32.82
CA SER A 892 -9.38 -31.14 33.45
C SER A 892 -9.23 -30.58 34.88
N PRO A 893 -9.65 -29.34 35.20
CA PRO A 893 -9.54 -28.83 36.58
C PRO A 893 -10.48 -29.53 37.55
N VAL A 894 -11.67 -29.92 37.08
CA VAL A 894 -12.65 -30.69 37.88
C VAL A 894 -12.10 -32.09 38.13
N ALA A 895 -11.51 -32.74 37.11
CA ALA A 895 -10.87 -34.05 37.21
C ALA A 895 -9.73 -34.04 38.23
N TYR A 896 -8.87 -33.01 38.16
CA TYR A 896 -7.77 -32.81 39.09
C TYR A 896 -8.29 -32.63 40.52
N ARG A 897 -9.23 -31.68 40.72
CA ARG A 897 -9.70 -31.28 42.04
C ARG A 897 -10.51 -32.37 42.75
N LEU A 898 -11.31 -33.12 42.00
CA LEU A 898 -12.07 -34.25 42.53
C LEU A 898 -11.26 -35.54 42.61
N GLN A 899 -10.05 -35.59 42.05
CA GLN A 899 -9.30 -36.84 41.85
C GLN A 899 -10.20 -37.90 41.15
N ALA A 900 -10.88 -37.45 40.10
CA ALA A 900 -11.87 -38.23 39.35
C ALA A 900 -11.26 -38.65 38.00
N PRO A 901 -11.14 -39.96 37.69
CA PRO A 901 -10.50 -40.42 36.48
C PRO A 901 -11.28 -39.98 35.23
N VAL A 902 -10.55 -39.60 34.18
CA VAL A 902 -11.12 -39.29 32.86
C VAL A 902 -11.02 -40.52 31.98
N VAL A 903 -12.17 -41.11 31.65
CA VAL A 903 -12.27 -42.25 30.72
C VAL A 903 -12.80 -41.78 29.37
N LEU A 904 -12.24 -42.33 28.31
CA LEU A 904 -12.58 -41.94 26.95
C LEU A 904 -13.57 -42.92 26.31
N THR A 905 -14.51 -42.40 25.53
CA THR A 905 -15.46 -43.19 24.73
C THR A 905 -15.39 -42.79 23.27
N GLY A 906 -15.53 -43.76 22.36
CA GLY A 906 -15.71 -43.49 20.94
C GLY A 906 -17.18 -43.27 20.57
N THR A 907 -17.43 -43.09 19.27
CA THR A 907 -18.79 -42.92 18.72
C THR A 907 -19.69 -44.14 18.87
N ASP A 908 -19.13 -45.32 19.16
CA ASP A 908 -19.86 -46.58 19.37
C ASP A 908 -20.15 -46.89 20.85
N GLY A 909 -19.76 -45.98 21.75
CA GLY A 909 -19.86 -46.11 23.20
C GLY A 909 -18.59 -46.67 23.86
N LEU A 910 -18.70 -47.03 25.14
CA LEU A 910 -17.59 -47.55 25.93
C LEU A 910 -17.28 -49.00 25.53
N ASP A 911 -15.99 -49.34 25.49
CA ASP A 911 -15.55 -50.72 25.30
C ASP A 911 -16.05 -51.62 26.45
N LYS A 912 -16.23 -52.92 26.17
CA LYS A 912 -16.70 -53.91 27.15
C LYS A 912 -15.80 -54.00 28.37
N ASP A 913 -14.49 -53.92 28.19
CA ASP A 913 -13.51 -53.98 29.29
C ASP A 913 -13.59 -52.71 30.14
N MET A 914 -13.78 -51.55 29.52
CA MET A 914 -14.02 -50.29 30.22
C MET A 914 -15.31 -50.34 31.06
N VAL A 915 -16.42 -50.84 30.50
CA VAL A 915 -17.69 -50.98 31.24
C VAL A 915 -17.54 -51.94 32.42
N LYS A 916 -16.80 -53.04 32.24
CA LYS A 916 -16.52 -54.01 33.31
C LYS A 916 -15.72 -53.35 34.44
N GLU A 917 -14.67 -52.61 34.09
CA GLU A 917 -13.81 -51.93 35.06
C GLU A 917 -14.57 -50.86 35.84
N LEU A 918 -15.37 -50.03 35.17
CA LEU A 918 -16.18 -48.99 35.82
C LEU A 918 -17.17 -49.57 36.84
N ARG A 919 -17.70 -50.78 36.59
CA ARG A 919 -18.57 -51.47 37.55
C ARG A 919 -17.79 -52.04 38.73
N ALA A 920 -16.57 -52.56 38.48
CA ALA A 920 -15.71 -53.11 39.52
C ALA A 920 -15.15 -52.02 40.44
N ALA A 921 -14.84 -50.84 39.90
CA ALA A 921 -14.29 -49.70 40.62
C ALA A 921 -15.29 -49.04 41.60
N GLY A 922 -16.60 -49.32 41.47
CA GLY A 922 -17.60 -48.93 42.46
C GLY A 922 -17.94 -47.43 42.51
N PHE A 923 -17.81 -46.71 41.39
CA PHE A 923 -18.24 -45.31 41.30
C PHE A 923 -19.72 -45.14 41.66
N LYS A 924 -20.11 -43.94 42.14
CA LYS A 924 -21.50 -43.57 42.45
C LYS A 924 -22.10 -42.63 41.42
N SER A 925 -21.28 -41.80 40.79
CA SER A 925 -21.71 -40.82 39.79
C SER A 925 -20.78 -40.76 38.59
N ALA A 926 -21.35 -40.38 37.44
CA ALA A 926 -20.58 -40.09 36.23
C ALA A 926 -20.93 -38.70 35.67
N LEU A 927 -19.90 -37.92 35.37
CA LEU A 927 -20.02 -36.69 34.60
C LEU A 927 -19.76 -36.99 33.14
N LEU A 928 -20.76 -36.80 32.29
CA LEU A 928 -20.68 -37.02 30.85
C LEU A 928 -20.38 -35.68 30.19
N ILE A 929 -19.15 -35.48 29.71
CA ILE A 929 -18.72 -34.21 29.11
C ILE A 929 -18.74 -34.34 27.59
N GLY A 930 -19.64 -33.60 26.96
CA GLY A 930 -19.86 -33.63 25.51
C GLY A 930 -21.29 -34.03 25.11
N GLY A 931 -21.70 -33.58 23.93
CA GLY A 931 -23.03 -33.84 23.37
C GLY A 931 -23.19 -35.25 22.80
N GLU A 932 -24.43 -35.61 22.44
CA GLU A 932 -24.77 -36.95 21.94
C GLU A 932 -24.05 -37.34 20.65
N ASN A 933 -23.66 -36.34 19.82
CA ASN A 933 -22.95 -36.57 18.55
C ASN A 933 -21.55 -37.18 18.73
N VAL A 934 -20.89 -36.88 19.85
CA VAL A 934 -19.52 -37.35 20.16
C VAL A 934 -19.49 -38.38 21.29
N MET A 935 -20.59 -38.47 22.04
CA MET A 935 -20.81 -39.42 23.12
C MET A 935 -22.24 -39.97 23.04
N PRO A 936 -22.45 -41.12 22.38
CA PRO A 936 -23.79 -41.63 22.08
C PRO A 936 -24.58 -41.94 23.36
N VAL A 937 -25.91 -41.88 23.27
CA VAL A 937 -26.85 -42.23 24.37
C VAL A 937 -26.62 -43.67 24.89
N LYS A 938 -26.02 -44.54 24.08
CA LYS A 938 -25.58 -45.88 24.50
C LYS A 938 -24.66 -45.85 25.73
N VAL A 939 -23.82 -44.83 25.89
CA VAL A 939 -22.95 -44.66 27.07
C VAL A 939 -23.78 -44.54 28.35
N GLU A 940 -24.88 -43.79 28.32
CA GLU A 940 -25.79 -43.64 29.46
C GLU A 940 -26.41 -44.99 29.84
N SER A 941 -26.80 -45.77 28.83
CA SER A 941 -27.33 -47.13 29.03
C SER A 941 -26.28 -48.08 29.62
N GLN A 942 -25.01 -47.95 29.21
CA GLN A 942 -23.89 -48.75 29.73
C GLN A 942 -23.58 -48.42 31.20
N LEU A 943 -23.86 -47.19 31.62
CA LEU A 943 -23.58 -46.63 32.95
C LEU A 943 -24.82 -46.42 33.83
N LYS A 944 -25.96 -47.01 33.48
CA LYS A 944 -27.26 -46.83 34.17
C LYS A 944 -27.28 -47.11 35.68
N SER A 945 -26.25 -47.75 36.22
CA SER A 945 -26.09 -47.97 37.67
C SER A 945 -25.52 -46.76 38.42
N LEU A 946 -25.08 -45.73 37.72
CA LEU A 946 -24.48 -44.50 38.27
C LEU A 946 -25.47 -43.34 38.18
N SER A 947 -25.32 -42.36 39.08
CA SER A 947 -25.99 -41.06 38.93
C SER A 947 -25.31 -40.27 37.80
N LEU A 948 -25.99 -40.10 36.67
CA LEU A 948 -25.43 -39.45 35.48
C LEU A 948 -25.74 -37.95 35.45
N THR A 949 -24.75 -37.12 35.13
CA THR A 949 -24.94 -35.69 34.82
C THR A 949 -24.21 -35.38 33.52
N ARG A 950 -24.95 -34.97 32.47
CA ARG A 950 -24.37 -34.57 31.20
C ARG A 950 -24.15 -33.06 31.16
N LEU A 951 -22.92 -32.65 30.83
CA LEU A 951 -22.51 -31.27 30.62
C LEU A 951 -22.10 -31.13 29.15
N ALA A 952 -22.93 -30.43 28.37
CA ALA A 952 -22.75 -30.35 26.93
C ALA A 952 -23.31 -29.03 26.38
N GLY A 953 -22.58 -28.45 25.43
CA GLY A 953 -23.01 -27.28 24.67
C GLY A 953 -23.09 -27.55 23.17
N ALA A 954 -23.49 -26.54 22.40
CA ALA A 954 -23.55 -26.63 20.94
C ALA A 954 -22.16 -26.75 20.29
N ASN A 955 -21.12 -26.29 20.99
CA ASN A 955 -19.73 -26.37 20.60
C ASN A 955 -18.84 -26.49 21.86
N ARG A 956 -17.51 -26.60 21.65
CA ARG A 956 -16.53 -26.75 22.73
C ARG A 956 -16.52 -25.61 23.76
N TYR A 957 -16.86 -24.39 23.35
CA TYR A 957 -16.90 -23.22 24.23
C TYR A 957 -18.14 -23.24 25.11
N ASP A 958 -19.27 -23.68 24.54
CA ASP A 958 -20.51 -23.87 25.29
C ASP A 958 -20.39 -25.06 26.26
N THR A 959 -19.76 -26.18 25.86
CA THR A 959 -19.46 -27.28 26.79
C THR A 959 -18.56 -26.78 27.93
N SER A 960 -17.51 -26.02 27.63
CA SER A 960 -16.66 -25.41 28.65
C SER A 960 -17.44 -24.48 29.59
N ALA A 961 -18.40 -23.71 29.07
CA ALA A 961 -19.26 -22.88 29.90
C ALA A 961 -20.16 -23.69 30.84
N GLU A 962 -20.72 -24.82 30.39
CA GLU A 962 -21.51 -25.72 31.24
C GLU A 962 -20.65 -26.38 32.33
N VAL A 963 -19.38 -26.73 32.03
CA VAL A 963 -18.44 -27.25 33.03
C VAL A 963 -18.08 -26.20 34.07
N VAL A 964 -17.80 -24.97 33.65
CA VAL A 964 -17.53 -23.84 34.55
C VAL A 964 -18.72 -23.58 35.46
N ASP A 965 -19.93 -23.47 34.90
CA ASP A 965 -21.16 -23.24 35.69
C ASP A 965 -21.41 -24.38 36.70
N TYR A 966 -21.26 -25.63 36.29
CA TYR A 966 -21.37 -26.78 37.18
C TYR A 966 -20.36 -26.71 38.33
N ALA A 967 -19.09 -26.45 38.02
CA ALA A 967 -18.02 -26.39 39.02
C ALA A 967 -18.24 -25.28 40.04
N LEU A 968 -18.71 -24.10 39.60
CA LEU A 968 -19.03 -22.97 40.48
C LEU A 968 -20.26 -23.24 41.35
N ARG A 969 -21.36 -23.74 40.77
CA ARG A 969 -22.59 -24.06 41.53
C ARG A 969 -22.36 -25.13 42.58
N LYS A 970 -21.53 -26.12 42.26
CA LYS A 970 -21.15 -27.20 43.19
C LYS A 970 -20.02 -26.82 44.13
N LYS A 971 -19.47 -25.60 44.03
CA LYS A 971 -18.34 -25.09 44.82
C LYS A 971 -17.11 -26.01 44.74
N ILE A 972 -16.91 -26.66 43.59
CA ILE A 972 -15.74 -27.50 43.32
C ILE A 972 -14.54 -26.58 43.01
N LEU A 973 -14.78 -25.51 42.24
CA LEU A 973 -13.80 -24.53 41.81
C LEU A 973 -14.30 -23.11 42.08
N LYS A 974 -13.40 -22.12 41.95
CA LYS A 974 -13.67 -20.68 42.12
C LYS A 974 -13.14 -19.85 40.95
N VAL A 975 -13.35 -18.53 40.99
CA VAL A 975 -12.98 -17.59 39.89
C VAL A 975 -11.87 -16.59 40.22
N ASP A 976 -11.24 -16.71 41.40
CA ASP A 976 -10.22 -15.76 41.87
C ASP A 976 -8.96 -15.74 40.95
N GLY A 977 -8.63 -16.87 40.33
CA GLY A 977 -7.50 -17.01 39.42
C GLY A 977 -7.87 -17.79 38.17
N VAL A 978 -8.96 -17.39 37.51
CA VAL A 978 -9.46 -18.05 36.28
C VAL A 978 -8.33 -18.26 35.27
N VAL A 979 -8.25 -19.49 34.74
CA VAL A 979 -7.27 -19.89 33.72
C VAL A 979 -7.97 -19.94 32.36
N LEU A 980 -7.39 -19.27 31.37
CA LEU A 980 -7.95 -19.12 30.03
C LEU A 980 -7.03 -19.79 29.03
N ALA A 981 -7.57 -20.73 28.26
CA ALA A 981 -6.81 -21.42 27.22
C ALA A 981 -7.56 -21.34 25.89
N SER A 982 -6.81 -21.33 24.79
CA SER A 982 -7.42 -21.40 23.45
C SER A 982 -8.16 -22.72 23.29
N GLY A 983 -9.40 -22.67 22.81
CA GLY A 983 -10.12 -23.88 22.41
C GLY A 983 -9.72 -24.38 21.02
N GLU A 984 -8.79 -23.74 20.32
CA GLU A 984 -8.35 -24.14 18.97
C GLU A 984 -7.18 -25.16 19.00
N ASN A 985 -6.48 -25.28 20.13
CA ASN A 985 -5.36 -26.20 20.29
C ASN A 985 -5.28 -26.75 21.73
N TYR A 986 -4.75 -27.96 21.91
CA TYR A 986 -4.84 -28.71 23.18
C TYR A 986 -3.70 -28.54 24.20
N PRO A 987 -2.41 -28.35 23.83
CA PRO A 987 -1.30 -28.55 24.78
C PRO A 987 -1.32 -27.58 25.97
N ASP A 988 -1.62 -26.31 25.70
CA ASP A 988 -1.65 -25.26 26.72
C ASP A 988 -2.81 -25.47 27.70
N ALA A 989 -3.98 -25.87 27.19
CA ALA A 989 -5.15 -26.19 28.02
C ALA A 989 -4.91 -27.44 28.90
N LEU A 990 -4.17 -28.43 28.39
CA LEU A 990 -3.86 -29.65 29.14
C LEU A 990 -2.98 -29.36 30.36
N ALA A 991 -1.86 -28.65 30.16
CA ALA A 991 -1.01 -28.21 31.27
C ALA A 991 -1.77 -27.24 32.18
N GLY A 992 -2.54 -26.33 31.58
CA GLY A 992 -3.39 -25.37 32.28
C GLY A 992 -4.43 -25.99 33.20
N GLY A 993 -4.94 -27.18 32.85
CA GLY A 993 -5.90 -27.91 33.66
C GLY A 993 -5.35 -28.27 35.04
N ALA A 994 -4.07 -28.64 35.13
CA ALA A 994 -3.41 -28.94 36.40
C ALA A 994 -3.19 -27.67 37.24
N LEU A 995 -2.80 -26.54 36.62
CA LEU A 995 -2.69 -25.24 37.28
C LEU A 995 -4.04 -24.78 37.86
N ALA A 996 -5.10 -24.86 37.04
CA ALA A 996 -6.45 -24.50 37.46
C ALA A 996 -6.92 -25.41 38.61
N GLY A 997 -6.71 -26.72 38.49
CA GLY A 997 -7.05 -27.70 39.53
C GLY A 997 -6.32 -27.48 40.85
N SER A 998 -4.99 -27.28 40.82
CA SER A 998 -4.17 -27.09 42.02
C SER A 998 -4.46 -25.78 42.74
N THR A 999 -4.73 -24.71 41.99
CA THR A 999 -5.14 -23.41 42.55
C THR A 999 -6.62 -23.33 42.92
N GLY A 1000 -7.39 -24.38 42.62
CA GLY A 1000 -8.83 -24.46 42.85
C GLY A 1000 -9.67 -23.55 41.95
N ASN A 1001 -9.12 -23.09 40.83
CA ASN A 1001 -9.78 -22.19 39.90
C ASN A 1001 -10.37 -22.90 38.67
N VAL A 1002 -11.32 -22.24 38.03
CA VAL A 1002 -11.89 -22.71 36.77
C VAL A 1002 -10.93 -22.52 35.60
N LEU A 1003 -11.00 -23.44 34.63
CA LEU A 1003 -10.41 -23.27 33.30
C LEU A 1003 -11.53 -23.00 32.29
N ALA A 1004 -11.39 -21.94 31.51
CA ALA A 1004 -12.31 -21.59 30.44
C ALA A 1004 -11.60 -21.72 29.08
N LEU A 1005 -12.17 -22.54 28.20
CA LEU A 1005 -11.80 -22.57 26.80
C LEU A 1005 -12.44 -21.39 26.09
N VAL A 1006 -11.66 -20.68 25.28
CA VAL A 1006 -12.11 -19.46 24.61
C VAL A 1006 -11.68 -19.39 23.15
N ASN A 1007 -12.56 -18.81 22.32
CA ASN A 1007 -12.26 -18.29 21.00
C ASN A 1007 -12.93 -16.92 20.89
N GLY A 1008 -12.21 -15.90 21.33
CA GLY A 1008 -12.73 -14.54 21.46
C GLY A 1008 -13.26 -14.22 22.85
N ALA A 1009 -13.53 -12.94 23.09
CA ALA A 1009 -13.83 -12.43 24.43
C ALA A 1009 -15.30 -12.56 24.84
N ASP A 1010 -16.19 -12.97 23.92
CA ASP A 1010 -17.62 -13.16 24.18
C ASP A 1010 -18.00 -14.62 24.48
N ALA A 1011 -17.01 -15.49 24.71
CA ALA A 1011 -17.26 -16.85 25.14
C ALA A 1011 -18.05 -16.85 26.46
N ARG A 1012 -19.15 -17.62 26.49
CA ARG A 1012 -20.08 -17.69 27.64
C ARG A 1012 -19.39 -18.06 28.96
N SER A 1013 -18.35 -18.89 28.91
CA SER A 1013 -17.51 -19.26 30.07
C SER A 1013 -16.83 -18.05 30.73
N VAL A 1014 -16.38 -17.07 29.94
CA VAL A 1014 -15.80 -15.80 30.44
C VAL A 1014 -16.86 -14.94 31.10
N ALA A 1015 -18.05 -14.86 30.51
CA ALA A 1015 -19.15 -14.10 31.10
C ALA A 1015 -19.60 -14.69 32.45
N LEU A 1016 -19.67 -16.01 32.55
CA LEU A 1016 -19.95 -16.70 33.82
C LEU A 1016 -18.86 -16.44 34.85
N ALA A 1017 -17.58 -16.53 34.45
CA ALA A 1017 -16.47 -16.25 35.34
C ALA A 1017 -16.48 -14.80 35.84
N ALA A 1018 -16.74 -13.83 34.95
CA ALA A 1018 -16.87 -12.41 35.28
C ALA A 1018 -18.03 -12.15 36.25
N ALA A 1019 -19.22 -12.67 35.95
CA ALA A 1019 -20.41 -12.48 36.78
C ALA A 1019 -20.29 -13.09 38.19
N ALA A 1020 -19.42 -14.08 38.36
CA ALA A 1020 -19.17 -14.73 39.64
C ALA A 1020 -18.05 -14.08 40.47
N GLN A 1021 -17.32 -13.09 39.93
CA GLN A 1021 -16.30 -12.36 40.70
C GLN A 1021 -16.96 -11.38 41.66
N SER A 1022 -16.39 -11.22 42.87
CA SER A 1022 -16.84 -10.23 43.84
C SER A 1022 -16.08 -8.91 43.69
N ASP A 1023 -16.79 -7.79 43.86
CA ASP A 1023 -16.25 -6.42 43.84
C ASP A 1023 -15.38 -6.18 45.08
N GLY A 1024 -14.14 -6.68 45.08
CA GLY A 1024 -13.31 -6.59 46.29
C GLY A 1024 -11.85 -7.02 46.21
N ASN A 1025 -11.30 -7.27 45.02
CA ASN A 1025 -9.93 -7.75 44.77
C ASN A 1025 -9.74 -9.27 44.96
N THR A 1026 -9.71 -10.00 43.84
CA THR A 1026 -9.40 -11.44 43.83
C THR A 1026 -8.31 -11.75 42.81
N THR A 1027 -7.03 -11.61 43.18
CA THR A 1027 -5.84 -12.23 42.54
C THR A 1027 -5.64 -12.11 41.01
N ILE A 1028 -4.61 -12.83 40.50
CA ILE A 1028 -4.15 -12.87 39.11
C ILE A 1028 -4.92 -13.96 38.35
N ALA A 1029 -5.57 -13.60 37.24
CA ALA A 1029 -6.08 -14.52 36.21
C ALA A 1029 -4.98 -14.84 35.21
N TYR A 1030 -5.11 -15.95 34.47
CA TYR A 1030 -4.06 -16.41 33.56
C TYR A 1030 -4.58 -16.61 32.13
N VAL A 1031 -3.81 -16.17 31.13
CA VAL A 1031 -3.95 -16.55 29.73
C VAL A 1031 -2.81 -17.46 29.34
N LEU A 1032 -3.12 -18.61 28.76
CA LEU A 1032 -2.13 -19.61 28.37
C LEU A 1032 -1.81 -19.52 26.88
N GLY A 1033 -0.52 -19.53 26.57
CA GLY A 1033 0.00 -19.49 25.21
C GLY A 1033 0.37 -18.10 24.71
N GLY A 1034 1.28 -18.08 23.73
CA GLY A 1034 1.78 -16.83 23.13
C GLY A 1034 0.72 -16.08 22.31
N THR A 1035 1.05 -14.87 21.87
CA THR A 1035 0.13 -13.98 21.13
C THR A 1035 -0.36 -14.54 19.79
N ARG A 1036 0.32 -15.57 19.23
CA ARG A 1036 -0.12 -16.30 18.03
C ARG A 1036 -1.21 -17.34 18.31
N VAL A 1037 -1.23 -17.92 19.51
CA VAL A 1037 -2.22 -18.93 19.93
C VAL A 1037 -3.41 -18.25 20.60
N PHE A 1038 -3.13 -17.21 21.38
CA PHE A 1038 -4.12 -16.43 22.11
C PHE A 1038 -3.80 -14.93 21.93
N GLY A 1039 -4.46 -14.32 20.94
CA GLY A 1039 -4.23 -12.93 20.51
C GLY A 1039 -4.20 -11.93 21.67
N GLN A 1040 -3.31 -10.93 21.58
CA GLN A 1040 -3.19 -9.89 22.60
C GLN A 1040 -4.50 -9.11 22.78
N TRP A 1041 -5.18 -8.79 21.69
CA TRP A 1041 -6.49 -8.14 21.71
C TRP A 1041 -7.57 -8.98 22.40
N THR A 1042 -7.57 -10.31 22.20
CA THR A 1042 -8.50 -11.21 22.89
C THR A 1042 -8.25 -11.22 24.40
N ALA A 1043 -6.98 -11.24 24.82
CA ALA A 1043 -6.61 -11.15 26.22
C ALA A 1043 -7.04 -9.81 26.84
N GLU A 1044 -6.89 -8.70 26.11
CA GLU A 1044 -7.34 -7.35 26.53
C GLU A 1044 -8.84 -7.29 26.76
N ARG A 1045 -9.64 -7.81 25.84
CA ARG A 1045 -11.10 -7.84 26.00
C ARG A 1045 -11.54 -8.75 27.15
N ILE A 1046 -10.87 -9.87 27.36
CA ILE A 1046 -11.16 -10.74 28.50
C ILE A 1046 -10.75 -10.08 29.81
N ALA A 1047 -9.62 -9.38 29.86
CA ALA A 1047 -9.20 -8.60 31.02
C ALA A 1047 -10.27 -7.55 31.39
N ALA A 1048 -10.78 -6.81 30.40
CA ALA A 1048 -11.85 -5.84 30.60
C ALA A 1048 -13.11 -6.50 31.20
N LYS A 1049 -13.53 -7.66 30.69
CA LYS A 1049 -14.69 -8.39 31.21
C LYS A 1049 -14.50 -8.94 32.61
N LEU A 1050 -13.30 -9.43 32.92
CA LEU A 1050 -12.95 -9.93 34.25
C LEU A 1050 -12.58 -8.80 35.22
N ASN A 1051 -12.71 -7.54 34.83
CA ASN A 1051 -12.28 -6.40 35.64
C ASN A 1051 -10.80 -6.52 36.11
N LYS A 1052 -9.92 -6.98 35.22
CA LYS A 1052 -8.48 -7.17 35.47
C LYS A 1052 -7.64 -6.18 34.68
N HIS A 1053 -6.48 -5.81 35.24
CA HIS A 1053 -5.44 -5.15 34.49
C HIS A 1053 -4.53 -6.18 33.82
N ILE A 1054 -4.06 -5.96 32.60
CA ILE A 1054 -3.02 -6.83 32.01
C ILE A 1054 -1.70 -6.58 32.72
N GLN A 1055 -1.00 -7.63 33.13
CA GLN A 1055 0.34 -7.54 33.73
C GLN A 1055 1.43 -7.54 32.69
#